data_AF-A0A7Y5GQZ7-F1
#
_entry.id   AF-A0A7Y5GQZ7-F1
#
_cell.length_a   1.000
_cell.length_b   1.000
_cell.length_c   1.000
_cell.angle_alpha   90.00
_cell.angle_beta   90.00
_cell.angle_gamma   90.00
#
_symmetry.space_group_name_H-M   'P 1'
#
loop_
_entity.id
_entity.type
_entity.pdbx_description
1 polymer ?
#
loop_
_entity_poly.entity_id
_entity_poly.type
_entity_poly.pdbx_seq_one_letter_code
_entity_poly.pdbx_strand_id
1 'polypeptide(L)'
;MFSKSYSLLAVLIISAAVLTWNGCQRDADILEPAAYPTDAEVFTDGFGPGVEYQAFGDAKLDALQIDSEVKYAGNYGLKISVPSEGYAFGTYAGGTFVSGSGRDLRGYNAVTFWAKASIPAQINVAGIGNDNTANAKFTAQRTNLPINTTWQKYIIPIPASGKLTKEKGLFFFAIANVSGTGFEVWMDEIKYENLGTLAHPRLSILSRSVDLIAGDTVKVNDPVVTFDNIGTAVTVQASASYLTLISSDSNVAIGDNFGTVRAVGAGTAVITAKLGSATATGTITVKSTAAAGPATAAPTPTIAADKVLSIFSDSYTNLPVDTWAATWGTGRVTDTSITGNNVKIYSNLGFAAIDFSNHQIDASTMTHIYMNMWTIYPTTSPAAFKIKLVDFGPDGIQGTMDDIEQEVSLTATTTPAIATGSWVTLDISLSEFALTSQGNLAQIIISGDLKTVWLDNIFFYKGTGGPVTVPTTPPPAPTASAANVVSLLSNYYTNVPVETWAASWLYSTAVVRDRVVGGELLKLYTDLNFAGILLASPIDVSTMTRFHMDIWTPNPTALPKSFKILLIDFGANGVSGGGDDSQHELSFTAATTPGLVTGSWVSIDVPLSNFTGLTGKSNLAQMVISGDLKTVWVGNVYFYKGGGTTPGGPTTPAPTPTLPASNVISLFSDAYTNVPVDTWSASWDQADLTDTTIAGNNVKLYRNLVYAGVECLTNTINATSMTHFHMDIWTPNATSGGVVFKIKLVDFGANGSFGGGDDVEHELTFSATTSPALTTGSWVSFDIPLSSFTSLTTKAHMAQFIISGGLNTVWVDNIYFHN
;
A
#
# COMPACT_ATOMS: atom_id res chain seq x y z
N MET A 1 -47.45 -71.62 -32.63
CA MET A 1 -46.68 -70.37 -32.83
C MET A 1 -46.24 -69.86 -31.47
N PHE A 2 -44.95 -69.52 -31.39
CA PHE A 2 -44.23 -68.65 -30.46
C PHE A 2 -45.06 -67.61 -29.68
N SER A 3 -44.71 -67.12 -28.49
CA SER A 3 -43.63 -67.43 -27.53
C SER A 3 -43.98 -66.83 -26.17
N LYS A 4 -43.57 -67.53 -25.11
CA LYS A 4 -43.40 -67.02 -23.74
C LYS A 4 -42.28 -65.98 -23.73
N SER A 5 -42.50 -64.74 -23.23
CA SER A 5 -41.38 -63.79 -23.01
C SER A 5 -41.64 -62.54 -22.14
N TYR A 6 -42.64 -62.47 -21.22
CA TYR A 6 -42.80 -61.24 -20.40
C TYR A 6 -43.10 -61.44 -18.90
N SER A 7 -43.07 -62.67 -18.39
CA SER A 7 -43.27 -62.94 -16.95
C SER A 7 -41.98 -63.20 -16.16
N LEU A 8 -40.82 -63.39 -16.81
CA LEU A 8 -39.55 -63.65 -16.11
C LEU A 8 -38.75 -62.37 -15.78
N LEU A 9 -38.98 -61.25 -16.49
CA LEU A 9 -38.21 -60.02 -16.25
C LEU A 9 -38.65 -59.31 -14.95
N ALA A 10 -39.93 -59.39 -14.59
CA ALA A 10 -40.44 -58.79 -13.36
C ALA A 10 -39.99 -59.56 -12.09
N VAL A 11 -39.83 -60.89 -12.19
CA VAL A 11 -39.37 -61.71 -11.06
C VAL A 11 -37.85 -61.61 -10.88
N LEU A 12 -37.07 -61.44 -11.96
CA LEU A 12 -35.62 -61.24 -11.87
C LEU A 12 -35.24 -59.85 -11.33
N ILE A 13 -36.02 -58.81 -11.63
CA ILE A 13 -35.78 -57.44 -11.11
C ILE A 13 -36.15 -57.34 -9.62
N ILE A 14 -37.20 -58.05 -9.17
CA ILE A 14 -37.56 -58.08 -7.75
C ILE A 14 -36.59 -58.96 -6.93
N SER A 15 -36.04 -60.04 -7.50
CA SER A 15 -35.01 -60.84 -6.81
C SER A 15 -33.61 -60.23 -6.84
N ALA A 16 -33.28 -59.41 -7.85
CA ALA A 16 -32.08 -58.56 -7.84
C ALA A 16 -32.20 -57.38 -6.85
N ALA A 17 -33.41 -56.87 -6.60
CA ALA A 17 -33.67 -55.83 -5.59
C ALA A 17 -33.71 -56.38 -4.15
N VAL A 18 -33.98 -57.68 -3.96
CA VAL A 18 -34.00 -58.32 -2.62
C VAL A 18 -32.62 -58.88 -2.24
N LEU A 19 -31.73 -59.15 -3.22
CA LEU A 19 -30.33 -59.52 -2.96
C LEU A 19 -29.39 -58.31 -2.75
N THR A 20 -29.83 -57.08 -3.01
CA THR A 20 -29.11 -55.86 -2.59
C THR A 20 -29.49 -55.39 -1.18
N TRP A 21 -30.45 -56.05 -0.51
CA TRP A 21 -30.84 -55.73 0.88
C TRP A 21 -30.24 -56.63 1.95
N ASN A 22 -29.44 -57.64 1.59
CA ASN A 22 -28.66 -58.45 2.55
C ASN A 22 -27.14 -58.39 2.28
N GLY A 23 -26.68 -57.41 1.51
CA GLY A 23 -25.25 -57.11 1.36
C GLY A 23 -24.83 -56.03 2.35
N CYS A 24 -24.34 -56.44 3.51
CA CYS A 24 -23.70 -55.61 4.54
C CYS A 24 -24.30 -54.21 4.72
N GLN A 25 -25.32 -54.07 5.59
CA GLN A 25 -25.36 -52.88 6.42
C GLN A 25 -24.05 -52.87 7.21
N ARG A 26 -23.04 -52.16 6.72
CA ARG A 26 -21.87 -51.83 7.50
C ARG A 26 -22.41 -50.91 8.58
N ASP A 27 -22.44 -51.38 9.83
CA ASP A 27 -22.59 -50.50 10.97
C ASP A 27 -21.61 -49.33 10.73
N ALA A 28 -22.18 -48.16 10.46
CA ALA A 28 -21.44 -46.91 10.49
C ALA A 28 -21.32 -46.47 11.96
N ASP A 29 -21.02 -47.43 12.84
CA ASP A 29 -20.31 -47.15 14.07
C ASP A 29 -19.03 -46.46 13.63
N ILE A 30 -19.06 -45.14 13.82
CA ILE A 30 -17.96 -44.20 13.94
C ILE A 30 -16.63 -44.91 13.71
N LEU A 31 -16.15 -44.93 12.46
CA LEU A 31 -14.76 -45.32 12.19
C LEU A 31 -13.90 -44.30 12.91
N GLU A 32 -13.46 -44.64 14.13
CA GLU A 32 -12.49 -43.81 14.84
C GLU A 32 -11.28 -43.63 13.91
N PRO A 33 -10.79 -42.39 13.75
CA PRO A 33 -9.59 -42.15 12.96
C PRO A 33 -8.47 -43.09 13.42
N ALA A 34 -7.73 -43.68 12.48
CA ALA A 34 -6.60 -44.54 12.81
C ALA A 34 -5.66 -43.81 13.79
N ALA A 35 -5.30 -44.48 14.88
CA ALA A 35 -4.40 -43.92 15.88
C ALA A 35 -3.03 -43.61 15.26
N TYR A 36 -2.40 -42.52 15.71
CA TYR A 36 -1.03 -42.20 15.29
C TYR A 36 -0.05 -43.25 15.85
N PRO A 37 1.01 -43.61 15.11
CA PRO A 37 2.01 -44.55 15.60
C PRO A 37 2.68 -44.07 16.89
N THR A 38 2.97 -44.99 17.80
CA THR A 38 3.61 -44.71 19.10
C THR A 38 5.09 -45.12 19.14
N ASP A 39 5.68 -45.46 17.99
CA ASP A 39 7.04 -46.00 17.88
C ASP A 39 8.06 -45.08 18.55
N ALA A 40 8.95 -45.68 19.35
CA ALA A 40 9.98 -44.95 20.11
C ALA A 40 11.20 -44.62 19.25
N GLU A 41 11.47 -45.44 18.24
CA GLU A 41 12.73 -45.49 17.52
C GLU A 41 12.80 -44.39 16.46
N VAL A 42 13.85 -43.57 16.53
CA VAL A 42 14.20 -42.62 15.46
C VAL A 42 15.34 -43.22 14.62
N PHE A 43 16.41 -43.64 15.28
CA PHE A 43 17.49 -44.43 14.69
C PHE A 43 18.07 -45.38 15.75
N THR A 44 18.04 -46.68 15.49
CA THR A 44 18.74 -47.69 16.32
C THR A 44 19.72 -48.45 15.44
N ASP A 45 19.26 -49.45 14.68
CA ASP A 45 20.05 -50.16 13.66
C ASP A 45 19.78 -49.66 12.23
N GLY A 46 19.04 -48.56 12.13
CA GLY A 46 18.48 -48.00 10.92
C GLY A 46 17.39 -47.00 11.28
N PHE A 47 16.83 -46.32 10.27
CA PHE A 47 15.71 -45.40 10.48
C PHE A 47 14.50 -46.16 11.03
N GLY A 48 13.87 -45.60 12.07
CA GLY A 48 12.63 -46.15 12.61
C GLY A 48 11.48 -46.13 11.60
N PRO A 49 10.36 -46.81 11.88
CA PRO A 49 9.22 -46.86 10.97
C PRO A 49 8.73 -45.47 10.56
N GLY A 50 8.69 -45.22 9.25
CA GLY A 50 8.22 -43.96 8.66
C GLY A 50 9.07 -42.73 8.99
N VAL A 51 10.33 -42.94 9.40
CA VAL A 51 11.30 -41.86 9.66
C VAL A 51 12.09 -41.54 8.40
N GLU A 52 12.15 -40.25 8.09
CA GLU A 52 12.98 -39.72 7.01
C GLU A 52 13.93 -38.65 7.55
N TYR A 53 15.13 -38.55 6.98
CA TYR A 53 16.05 -37.47 7.29
C TYR A 53 15.94 -36.34 6.27
N GLN A 54 15.94 -35.11 6.76
CA GLN A 54 15.93 -33.90 5.97
C GLN A 54 17.07 -32.98 6.42
N ALA A 55 18.04 -32.73 5.54
CA ALA A 55 19.11 -31.77 5.82
C ALA A 55 18.56 -30.34 5.87
N PHE A 56 19.16 -29.50 6.72
CA PHE A 56 18.89 -28.05 6.70
C PHE A 56 19.53 -27.40 5.47
N GLY A 57 18.97 -26.29 5.00
CA GLY A 57 19.29 -25.73 3.68
C GLY A 57 20.74 -25.29 3.46
N ASP A 58 21.45 -24.94 4.52
CA ASP A 58 22.86 -24.51 4.53
C ASP A 58 23.81 -25.56 5.15
N ALA A 59 23.29 -26.75 5.46
CA ALA A 59 24.07 -27.88 5.94
C ALA A 59 24.63 -28.72 4.79
N LYS A 60 25.68 -29.50 5.07
CA LYS A 60 26.16 -30.55 4.16
C LYS A 60 25.05 -31.59 3.90
N LEU A 61 24.54 -31.62 2.67
CA LEU A 61 23.37 -32.41 2.26
C LEU A 61 23.56 -33.93 2.37
N ASP A 62 24.79 -34.41 2.16
CA ASP A 62 25.16 -35.83 2.16
C ASP A 62 25.96 -36.23 3.41
N ALA A 63 25.76 -35.51 4.53
CA ALA A 63 26.54 -35.72 5.75
C ALA A 63 26.29 -37.06 6.45
N LEU A 64 25.17 -37.74 6.20
CA LEU A 64 24.77 -38.95 6.94
C LEU A 64 25.12 -40.23 6.20
N GLN A 65 25.70 -41.18 6.93
CA GLN A 65 26.01 -42.53 6.47
C GLN A 65 25.65 -43.54 7.57
N ILE A 66 25.31 -44.76 7.17
CA ILE A 66 25.13 -45.90 8.10
C ILE A 66 26.47 -46.64 8.18
N ASP A 67 26.97 -46.86 9.39
CA ASP A 67 28.30 -47.43 9.67
C ASP A 67 28.15 -48.76 10.43
N SER A 68 28.66 -49.85 9.87
CA SER A 68 28.61 -51.19 10.50
C SER A 68 29.78 -51.46 11.45
N GLU A 69 30.83 -50.63 11.43
CA GLU A 69 32.02 -50.82 12.25
C GLU A 69 31.88 -50.09 13.58
N VAL A 70 31.54 -48.80 13.54
CA VAL A 70 31.45 -47.94 14.72
C VAL A 70 29.99 -47.76 15.16
N LYS A 71 29.61 -48.53 16.19
CA LYS A 71 28.29 -48.48 16.85
C LYS A 71 28.42 -48.57 18.37
N TYR A 72 27.38 -48.17 19.08
CA TYR A 72 27.23 -48.36 20.52
C TYR A 72 26.56 -49.71 20.81
N ALA A 73 25.47 -50.02 20.11
CA ALA A 73 24.72 -51.26 20.24
C ALA A 73 24.31 -51.80 18.85
N GLY A 74 23.83 -53.05 18.80
CA GLY A 74 23.32 -53.63 17.56
C GLY A 74 24.37 -53.82 16.45
N ASN A 75 23.92 -53.63 15.22
CA ASN A 75 24.66 -53.90 13.97
C ASN A 75 25.16 -52.63 13.27
N TYR A 76 24.50 -51.49 13.47
CA TYR A 76 24.79 -50.25 12.74
C TYR A 76 24.72 -49.02 13.63
N GLY A 77 25.61 -48.04 13.38
CA GLY A 77 25.55 -46.70 13.95
C GLY A 77 25.33 -45.65 12.87
N LEU A 78 24.84 -44.47 13.26
CA LEU A 78 24.70 -43.32 12.38
C LEU A 78 26.01 -42.51 12.39
N LYS A 79 26.72 -42.50 11.26
CA LYS A 79 27.89 -41.66 11.05
C LYS A 79 27.50 -40.34 10.40
N ILE A 80 28.06 -39.25 10.92
CA ILE A 80 27.84 -37.88 10.51
C ILE A 80 29.20 -37.26 10.18
N SER A 81 29.41 -36.91 8.91
CA SER A 81 30.63 -36.28 8.43
C SER A 81 30.52 -34.76 8.44
N VAL A 82 31.18 -34.12 9.42
CA VAL A 82 31.23 -32.66 9.56
C VAL A 82 32.26 -32.10 8.56
N PRO A 83 31.88 -31.17 7.67
CA PRO A 83 32.80 -30.63 6.68
C PRO A 83 33.87 -29.72 7.31
N SER A 84 35.06 -29.66 6.69
CA SER A 84 36.04 -28.60 6.97
C SER A 84 35.60 -27.25 6.40
N GLU A 85 36.21 -26.17 6.86
CA GLU A 85 36.05 -24.85 6.27
C GLU A 85 36.45 -24.84 4.79
N GLY A 86 35.69 -24.13 3.95
CA GLY A 86 35.87 -24.10 2.50
C GLY A 86 35.10 -25.17 1.72
N TYR A 87 34.30 -26.03 2.37
CA TYR A 87 33.39 -26.94 1.66
C TYR A 87 32.28 -26.16 0.95
N ALA A 88 32.07 -26.44 -0.34
CA ALA A 88 31.25 -25.62 -1.24
C ALA A 88 29.76 -25.52 -0.88
N PHE A 89 29.24 -26.46 -0.06
CA PHE A 89 27.81 -26.59 0.23
C PHE A 89 27.44 -26.44 1.71
N GLY A 90 28.34 -25.90 2.55
CA GLY A 90 28.06 -25.61 3.97
C GLY A 90 29.25 -25.86 4.91
N THR A 91 29.27 -25.21 6.08
CA THR A 91 30.36 -25.30 7.08
C THR A 91 30.02 -26.22 8.26
N TYR A 92 28.86 -26.87 8.22
CA TYR A 92 28.34 -27.73 9.28
C TYR A 92 27.52 -28.91 8.73
N ALA A 93 27.31 -29.93 9.55
CA ALA A 93 26.37 -31.02 9.30
C ALA A 93 25.15 -30.87 10.21
N GLY A 94 23.94 -30.95 9.66
CA GLY A 94 22.72 -30.80 10.44
C GLY A 94 21.45 -31.03 9.64
N GLY A 95 20.40 -31.38 10.36
CA GLY A 95 19.09 -31.70 9.79
C GLY A 95 18.14 -32.23 10.85
N THR A 96 16.97 -32.67 10.40
CA THR A 96 15.93 -33.23 11.25
C THR A 96 15.43 -34.58 10.73
N PHE A 97 15.07 -35.44 11.65
CA PHE A 97 14.41 -36.71 11.44
C PHE A 97 12.91 -36.49 11.63
N VAL A 98 12.13 -36.77 10.59
CA VAL A 98 10.70 -36.46 10.55
C VAL A 98 9.85 -37.71 10.35
N SER A 99 8.62 -37.66 10.86
CA SER A 99 7.57 -38.63 10.54
C SER A 99 6.58 -38.05 9.54
N GLY A 100 6.31 -38.77 8.44
CA GLY A 100 5.35 -38.33 7.42
C GLY A 100 3.93 -38.08 7.97
N SER A 101 3.42 -39.03 8.77
CA SER A 101 2.08 -38.98 9.38
C SER A 101 2.05 -38.28 10.76
N GLY A 102 3.19 -38.24 11.46
CA GLY A 102 3.30 -37.80 12.86
C GLY A 102 3.09 -38.95 13.84
N ARG A 103 3.67 -38.84 15.05
CA ARG A 103 3.62 -39.86 16.11
C ARG A 103 2.89 -39.36 17.36
N ASP A 104 2.22 -40.27 18.05
CA ASP A 104 1.74 -40.04 19.41
C ASP A 104 2.86 -40.38 20.41
N LEU A 105 3.45 -39.35 21.00
CA LEU A 105 4.63 -39.43 21.87
C LEU A 105 4.30 -39.13 23.33
N ARG A 106 3.01 -39.14 23.70
CA ARG A 106 2.55 -38.83 25.06
C ARG A 106 3.10 -39.78 26.13
N GLY A 107 3.47 -41.01 25.74
CA GLY A 107 3.99 -42.04 26.64
C GLY A 107 5.45 -41.83 27.10
N TYR A 108 6.17 -40.86 26.52
CA TYR A 108 7.60 -40.64 26.74
C TYR A 108 7.85 -39.35 27.53
N ASN A 109 9.04 -39.16 28.09
CA ASN A 109 9.43 -37.90 28.74
C ASN A 109 10.84 -37.42 28.36
N ALA A 110 11.55 -38.15 27.49
CA ALA A 110 12.84 -37.78 26.95
C ALA A 110 13.05 -38.38 25.55
N VAL A 111 13.90 -37.74 24.75
CA VAL A 111 14.69 -38.44 23.73
C VAL A 111 16.08 -38.65 24.28
N THR A 112 16.61 -39.84 24.07
CA THR A 112 18.00 -40.15 24.39
C THR A 112 18.74 -40.67 23.17
N PHE A 113 20.06 -40.54 23.22
CA PHE A 113 20.95 -41.05 22.19
C PHE A 113 22.34 -41.23 22.79
N TRP A 114 23.11 -42.15 22.23
CA TRP A 114 24.54 -42.26 22.47
C TRP A 114 25.28 -41.49 21.39
N ALA A 115 26.34 -40.78 21.76
CA ALA A 115 27.22 -40.14 20.77
C ALA A 115 28.69 -40.20 21.16
N LYS A 116 29.55 -40.25 20.14
CA LYS A 116 31.00 -40.03 20.21
C LYS A 116 31.50 -39.32 18.95
N ALA A 117 32.70 -38.77 18.99
CA ALA A 117 33.35 -38.10 17.86
C ALA A 117 34.79 -38.60 17.64
N SER A 118 35.38 -38.30 16.49
CA SER A 118 36.80 -38.62 16.23
C SER A 118 37.76 -37.68 16.98
N ILE A 119 37.29 -36.50 17.40
CA ILE A 119 38.00 -35.53 18.24
C ILE A 119 37.04 -34.96 19.31
N PRO A 120 37.54 -34.41 20.43
CA PRO A 120 36.72 -33.60 21.33
C PRO A 120 36.08 -32.42 20.60
N ALA A 121 34.76 -32.27 20.70
CA ALA A 121 33.98 -31.26 19.99
C ALA A 121 32.67 -30.93 20.74
N GLN A 122 31.74 -30.25 20.07
CA GLN A 122 30.40 -29.98 20.60
C GLN A 122 29.34 -30.29 19.55
N ILE A 123 28.20 -30.83 20.00
CA ILE A 123 26.95 -30.74 19.23
C ILE A 123 26.37 -29.35 19.53
N ASN A 124 26.36 -28.46 18.53
CA ASN A 124 25.92 -27.07 18.71
C ASN A 124 24.46 -27.01 19.16
N VAL A 125 23.61 -27.85 18.58
CA VAL A 125 22.23 -28.04 19.03
C VAL A 125 21.77 -29.47 18.78
N ALA A 126 21.01 -30.03 19.71
CA ALA A 126 20.19 -31.22 19.48
C ALA A 126 18.84 -31.05 20.17
N GLY A 127 17.77 -31.53 19.55
CA GLY A 127 16.41 -31.32 20.06
C GLY A 127 15.35 -32.16 19.39
N ILE A 128 14.10 -31.86 19.72
CA ILE A 128 12.89 -32.45 19.15
C ILE A 128 11.93 -31.36 18.65
N GLY A 129 10.90 -31.74 17.90
CA GLY A 129 9.77 -30.89 17.52
C GLY A 129 10.02 -29.99 16.30
N ASN A 130 11.23 -30.02 15.72
CA ASN A 130 11.52 -29.36 14.46
C ASN A 130 11.22 -30.32 13.31
N ASP A 131 10.18 -30.03 12.52
CA ASP A 131 9.77 -30.83 11.36
C ASP A 131 10.21 -30.22 10.01
N ASN A 132 11.18 -29.30 10.04
CA ASN A 132 11.66 -28.53 8.89
C ASN A 132 10.58 -27.64 8.25
N THR A 133 9.54 -27.28 9.01
CA THR A 133 8.51 -26.32 8.59
C THR A 133 8.47 -25.10 9.49
N ALA A 134 7.89 -24.00 8.99
CA ALA A 134 7.66 -22.80 9.79
C ALA A 134 6.65 -23.01 10.95
N ASN A 135 5.98 -24.17 11.00
CA ASN A 135 4.87 -24.44 11.91
C ASN A 135 5.24 -25.35 13.10
N ALA A 136 6.53 -25.66 13.29
CA ALA A 136 7.03 -26.43 14.44
C ALA A 136 6.52 -25.87 15.77
N LYS A 137 5.68 -26.62 16.48
CA LYS A 137 4.97 -26.13 17.69
C LYS A 137 5.69 -26.46 18.99
N PHE A 138 6.22 -27.68 19.12
CA PHE A 138 6.68 -28.25 20.38
C PHE A 138 8.17 -28.53 20.39
N THR A 139 8.98 -27.50 20.13
CA THR A 139 10.43 -27.66 20.17
C THR A 139 10.99 -27.72 21.59
N ALA A 140 11.93 -28.61 21.82
CA ALA A 140 12.75 -28.66 23.04
C ALA A 140 14.18 -29.04 22.67
N GLN A 141 15.16 -28.24 23.09
CA GLN A 141 16.54 -28.38 22.61
C GLN A 141 17.58 -28.11 23.69
N ARG A 142 18.76 -28.68 23.49
CA ARG A 142 19.97 -28.40 24.25
C ARG A 142 21.04 -27.90 23.30
N THR A 143 21.87 -26.98 23.76
CA THR A 143 22.95 -26.38 22.98
C THR A 143 24.32 -26.70 23.57
N ASN A 144 25.35 -26.68 22.73
CA ASN A 144 26.76 -26.85 23.10
C ASN A 144 27.01 -28.12 23.94
N LEU A 145 26.42 -29.24 23.53
CA LEU A 145 26.63 -30.52 24.22
C LEU A 145 28.06 -31.00 23.95
N PRO A 146 28.93 -31.10 24.98
CA PRO A 146 30.29 -31.57 24.77
C PRO A 146 30.26 -33.05 24.34
N ILE A 147 30.98 -33.39 23.28
CA ILE A 147 31.18 -34.76 22.81
C ILE A 147 32.68 -35.08 22.78
N ASN A 148 33.04 -36.34 22.99
CA ASN A 148 34.43 -36.79 22.99
C ASN A 148 34.60 -38.12 22.27
N THR A 149 35.80 -38.70 22.36
CA THR A 149 36.18 -39.92 21.63
C THR A 149 35.59 -41.22 22.21
N THR A 150 34.89 -41.13 23.34
CA THR A 150 34.20 -42.23 24.00
C THR A 150 32.69 -42.06 23.92
N TRP A 151 31.95 -43.17 23.91
CA TRP A 151 30.49 -43.14 23.89
C TRP A 151 29.93 -42.55 25.18
N GLN A 152 29.02 -41.59 25.03
CA GLN A 152 28.30 -40.97 26.13
C GLN A 152 26.80 -40.92 25.81
N LYS A 153 25.96 -41.12 26.83
CA LYS A 153 24.50 -40.99 26.70
C LYS A 153 24.09 -39.54 26.94
N TYR A 154 23.29 -39.02 26.02
CA TYR A 154 22.67 -37.71 26.11
C TYR A 154 21.17 -37.86 26.32
N ILE A 155 20.60 -36.92 27.06
CA ILE A 155 19.17 -36.87 27.38
C ILE A 155 18.67 -35.48 26.99
N ILE A 156 17.57 -35.45 26.25
CA ILE A 156 16.79 -34.25 25.93
C ILE A 156 15.41 -34.43 26.55
N PRO A 157 15.17 -33.86 27.75
CA PRO A 157 13.87 -33.89 28.40
C PRO A 157 12.76 -33.27 27.54
N ILE A 158 11.56 -33.84 27.63
CA ILE A 158 10.33 -33.32 27.00
C ILE A 158 9.53 -32.57 28.07
N PRO A 159 9.36 -31.24 27.96
CA PRO A 159 8.73 -30.44 29.01
C PRO A 159 7.33 -30.92 29.45
N ALA A 160 6.44 -31.18 28.48
CA ALA A 160 5.11 -31.73 28.73
C ALA A 160 4.69 -32.63 27.56
N SER A 161 5.10 -33.90 27.60
CA SER A 161 4.85 -34.88 26.55
C SER A 161 3.38 -35.15 26.27
N GLY A 162 2.49 -34.93 27.25
CA GLY A 162 1.04 -35.03 27.06
C GLY A 162 0.46 -34.18 25.92
N LYS A 163 1.21 -33.17 25.43
CA LYS A 163 0.85 -32.34 24.27
C LYS A 163 1.28 -32.91 22.92
N LEU A 164 2.12 -33.96 22.88
CA LEU A 164 2.68 -34.54 21.66
C LEU A 164 1.79 -35.64 21.08
N THR A 165 0.58 -35.31 20.64
CA THR A 165 -0.39 -36.28 20.10
C THR A 165 -0.15 -36.64 18.62
N LYS A 166 0.60 -35.81 17.90
CA LYS A 166 0.87 -35.93 16.46
C LYS A 166 2.16 -35.18 16.10
N GLU A 167 3.25 -35.51 16.76
CA GLU A 167 4.52 -34.83 16.56
C GLU A 167 5.21 -35.35 15.29
N LYS A 168 5.69 -34.44 14.44
CA LYS A 168 6.37 -34.79 13.20
C LYS A 168 7.88 -34.65 13.31
N GLY A 169 8.37 -33.66 14.07
CA GLY A 169 9.80 -33.45 14.26
C GLY A 169 10.33 -34.37 15.36
N LEU A 170 10.93 -35.50 14.99
CA LEU A 170 11.30 -36.54 15.94
C LEU A 170 12.64 -36.30 16.62
N PHE A 171 13.64 -35.80 15.90
CA PHE A 171 14.95 -35.44 16.44
C PHE A 171 15.64 -34.51 15.45
N PHE A 172 16.39 -33.52 15.92
CA PHE A 172 17.21 -32.70 15.04
C PHE A 172 18.56 -32.40 15.69
N PHE A 173 19.55 -32.08 14.85
CA PHE A 173 20.87 -31.69 15.32
C PHE A 173 21.57 -30.72 14.36
N ALA A 174 22.57 -29.99 14.87
CA ALA A 174 23.57 -29.31 14.06
C ALA A 174 24.95 -29.35 14.74
N ILE A 175 25.98 -29.61 13.94
CA ILE A 175 27.37 -29.78 14.37
C ILE A 175 28.29 -29.06 13.38
N ALA A 176 29.00 -28.04 13.84
CA ALA A 176 29.97 -27.28 13.08
C ALA A 176 31.39 -27.82 13.26
N ASN A 177 32.27 -27.46 12.32
CA ASN A 177 33.70 -27.77 12.38
C ASN A 177 34.37 -27.17 13.64
N VAL A 178 35.51 -27.75 14.02
CA VAL A 178 36.34 -27.23 15.12
C VAL A 178 37.54 -26.52 14.52
N SER A 179 37.59 -25.19 14.67
CA SER A 179 38.69 -24.35 14.16
C SER A 179 39.01 -24.60 12.68
N GLY A 180 37.97 -24.67 11.84
CA GLY A 180 38.09 -24.94 10.41
C GLY A 180 38.27 -26.41 10.03
N THR A 181 38.43 -27.31 11.00
CA THR A 181 38.71 -28.72 10.77
C THR A 181 37.44 -29.58 10.88
N GLY A 182 37.11 -30.29 9.80
CA GLY A 182 36.05 -31.28 9.76
C GLY A 182 36.42 -32.56 10.52
N PHE A 183 35.42 -33.32 10.92
CA PHE A 183 35.57 -34.52 11.74
C PHE A 183 34.36 -35.44 11.63
N GLU A 184 34.44 -36.63 12.22
CA GLU A 184 33.36 -37.62 12.19
C GLU A 184 32.67 -37.69 13.56
N VAL A 185 31.35 -37.76 13.54
CA VAL A 185 30.52 -38.01 14.72
C VAL A 185 29.72 -39.28 14.48
N TRP A 186 29.61 -40.11 15.52
CA TRP A 186 28.72 -41.25 15.51
C TRP A 186 27.62 -41.05 16.55
N MET A 187 26.38 -41.27 16.15
CA MET A 187 25.22 -41.35 17.02
C MET A 187 24.59 -42.73 16.91
N ASP A 188 24.00 -43.20 17.99
CA ASP A 188 23.34 -44.50 18.04
C ASP A 188 22.22 -44.50 19.09
N GLU A 189 21.26 -45.40 18.96
CA GLU A 189 20.13 -45.57 19.88
C GLU A 189 19.36 -44.25 20.12
N ILE A 190 19.10 -43.48 19.05
CA ILE A 190 18.24 -42.29 19.07
C ILE A 190 16.79 -42.76 19.23
N LYS A 191 16.25 -42.63 20.44
CA LYS A 191 14.90 -43.11 20.75
C LYS A 191 14.23 -42.32 21.86
N TYR A 192 12.91 -42.36 21.84
CA TYR A 192 12.07 -41.84 22.90
C TYR A 192 12.04 -42.81 24.08
N GLU A 193 12.19 -42.28 25.29
CA GLU A 193 12.18 -43.06 26.53
C GLU A 193 11.30 -42.38 27.58
N ASN A 194 10.78 -43.19 28.51
CA ASN A 194 10.13 -42.72 29.72
C ASN A 194 11.05 -42.98 30.92
N LEU A 195 11.84 -41.96 31.27
CA LEU A 195 12.85 -42.04 32.31
C LEU A 195 12.24 -41.68 33.67
N GLY A 196 12.26 -42.62 34.61
CA GLY A 196 11.85 -42.36 36.00
C GLY A 196 12.80 -41.44 36.78
N THR A 197 13.90 -41.01 36.17
CA THR A 197 14.94 -40.18 36.79
C THR A 197 14.72 -38.69 36.59
N LEU A 198 13.86 -38.29 35.64
CA LEU A 198 13.51 -36.90 35.38
C LEU A 198 12.42 -36.43 36.33
N ALA A 199 12.76 -35.49 37.21
CA ALA A 199 11.85 -34.98 38.24
C ALA A 199 11.97 -33.47 38.45
N HIS A 200 10.99 -32.92 39.20
CA HIS A 200 10.95 -31.53 39.68
C HIS A 200 11.25 -30.48 38.59
N PRO A 201 10.41 -30.37 37.55
CA PRO A 201 10.61 -29.36 36.51
C PRO A 201 10.64 -27.96 37.14
N ARG A 202 11.69 -27.21 36.82
CA ARG A 202 11.85 -25.80 37.18
C ARG A 202 11.77 -24.98 35.90
N LEU A 203 10.75 -24.14 35.81
CA LEU A 203 10.49 -23.28 34.66
C LEU A 203 11.06 -21.88 34.92
N SER A 204 11.69 -21.30 33.91
CA SER A 204 12.09 -19.90 33.88
C SER A 204 11.66 -19.28 32.56
N ILE A 205 11.25 -18.01 32.62
CA ILE A 205 11.12 -17.09 31.49
C ILE A 205 11.79 -15.77 31.91
N LEU A 206 12.18 -14.94 30.95
CA LEU A 206 12.72 -13.61 31.20
C LEU A 206 11.61 -12.69 31.73
N SER A 207 11.88 -12.04 32.84
CA SER A 207 11.02 -10.96 33.33
C SER A 207 11.15 -9.73 32.43
N ARG A 208 10.03 -9.25 31.87
CA ARG A 208 10.01 -8.06 31.02
C ARG A 208 8.69 -7.32 31.09
N SER A 209 8.73 -6.01 30.79
CA SER A 209 7.53 -5.20 30.54
C SER A 209 7.37 -5.01 29.04
N VAL A 210 6.14 -5.07 28.55
CA VAL A 210 5.79 -4.79 27.15
C VAL A 210 4.67 -3.77 27.11
N ASP A 211 4.84 -2.74 26.28
CA ASP A 211 3.81 -1.75 26.01
C ASP A 211 3.08 -2.16 24.73
N LEU A 212 1.77 -2.38 24.84
CA LEU A 212 0.92 -2.89 23.77
C LEU A 212 -0.30 -1.99 23.57
N ILE A 213 -0.85 -1.97 22.37
CA ILE A 213 -2.19 -1.44 22.13
C ILE A 213 -3.18 -2.60 22.21
N ALA A 214 -4.39 -2.37 22.72
CA ALA A 214 -5.44 -3.39 22.72
C ALA A 214 -5.55 -4.06 21.33
N GLY A 215 -5.56 -5.39 21.30
CA GLY A 215 -5.51 -6.20 20.08
C GLY A 215 -4.10 -6.65 19.65
N ASP A 216 -3.02 -6.04 20.17
CA ASP A 216 -1.65 -6.50 19.90
C ASP A 216 -1.35 -7.84 20.57
N THR A 217 -0.36 -8.55 20.04
CA THR A 217 0.13 -9.82 20.57
C THR A 217 1.63 -9.81 20.81
N VAL A 218 2.09 -10.63 21.76
CA VAL A 218 3.50 -10.88 22.03
C VAL A 218 3.72 -12.36 22.29
N LYS A 219 4.73 -12.95 21.65
CA LYS A 219 5.09 -14.36 21.86
C LYS A 219 6.11 -14.51 22.98
N VAL A 220 5.97 -15.58 23.78
CA VAL A 220 6.98 -16.01 24.74
C VAL A 220 8.00 -16.90 23.99
N ASN A 221 9.28 -16.50 23.94
CA ASN A 221 10.28 -17.13 23.04
C ASN A 221 11.49 -17.71 23.78
N ASP A 222 11.52 -17.50 25.07
CA ASP A 222 12.61 -17.73 26.01
C ASP A 222 12.29 -18.71 27.17
N PRO A 223 11.30 -19.64 27.07
CA PRO A 223 11.17 -20.66 28.11
C PRO A 223 12.41 -21.53 28.25
N VAL A 224 12.86 -21.68 29.49
CA VAL A 224 13.91 -22.61 29.89
C VAL A 224 13.34 -23.54 30.95
N VAL A 225 13.52 -24.85 30.76
CA VAL A 225 13.05 -25.86 31.70
C VAL A 225 14.23 -26.70 32.16
N THR A 226 14.41 -26.79 33.47
CA THR A 226 15.43 -27.62 34.10
C THR A 226 14.79 -28.78 34.85
N PHE A 227 15.30 -29.99 34.63
CA PHE A 227 14.90 -31.21 35.32
C PHE A 227 16.03 -31.71 36.19
N ASP A 228 15.70 -32.32 37.33
CA ASP A 228 16.64 -33.15 38.06
C ASP A 228 16.82 -34.48 37.34
N ASN A 229 18.05 -34.99 37.26
CA ASN A 229 18.38 -36.29 36.68
C ASN A 229 19.59 -36.90 37.41
N ILE A 230 19.35 -37.86 38.32
CA ILE A 230 20.40 -38.60 39.06
C ILE A 230 21.52 -37.68 39.58
N GLY A 231 21.16 -36.65 40.36
CA GLY A 231 22.13 -35.72 40.97
C GLY A 231 22.75 -34.69 40.01
N THR A 232 22.35 -34.68 38.73
CA THR A 232 22.71 -33.64 37.75
C THR A 232 21.47 -32.96 37.20
N ALA A 233 21.53 -31.65 36.99
CA ALA A 233 20.45 -30.91 36.36
C ALA A 233 20.58 -30.97 34.83
N VAL A 234 19.47 -31.22 34.13
CA VAL A 234 19.41 -31.18 32.67
C VAL A 234 18.46 -30.08 32.24
N THR A 235 18.98 -29.12 31.48
CA THR A 235 18.23 -27.93 31.04
C THR A 235 17.97 -28.00 29.54
N VAL A 236 16.75 -27.64 29.14
CA VAL A 236 16.33 -27.46 27.75
C VAL A 236 15.78 -26.06 27.52
N GLN A 237 16.06 -25.49 26.37
CA GLN A 237 15.27 -24.38 25.82
C GLN A 237 14.01 -24.97 25.19
N ALA A 238 12.85 -24.47 25.57
CA ALA A 238 11.55 -25.05 25.21
C ALA A 238 10.66 -24.03 24.48
N SER A 239 9.81 -24.53 23.60
CA SER A 239 8.71 -23.75 23.03
C SER A 239 7.69 -23.38 24.09
N ALA A 240 7.14 -22.16 23.99
CA ALA A 240 6.07 -21.72 24.87
C ALA A 240 4.74 -22.48 24.66
N SER A 241 4.59 -23.24 23.58
CA SER A 241 3.46 -24.16 23.39
C SER A 241 3.37 -25.25 24.46
N TYR A 242 4.45 -25.54 25.20
CA TYR A 242 4.39 -26.44 26.35
C TYR A 242 3.70 -25.80 27.56
N LEU A 243 3.60 -24.48 27.62
CA LEU A 243 3.19 -23.75 28.82
C LEU A 243 1.68 -23.54 28.89
N THR A 244 1.22 -23.17 30.08
CA THR A 244 -0.07 -22.53 30.33
C THR A 244 0.20 -21.11 30.79
N LEU A 245 -0.41 -20.13 30.14
CA LEU A 245 -0.26 -18.72 30.47
C LEU A 245 -1.46 -18.26 31.30
N ILE A 246 -1.19 -17.66 32.46
CA ILE A 246 -2.21 -17.18 33.40
C ILE A 246 -2.08 -15.67 33.51
N SER A 247 -3.18 -14.96 33.29
CA SER A 247 -3.24 -13.50 33.44
C SER A 247 -3.75 -13.10 34.83
N SER A 248 -3.19 -12.04 35.39
CA SER A 248 -3.74 -11.38 36.58
C SER A 248 -5.04 -10.62 36.29
N ASP A 249 -5.27 -10.20 35.04
CA ASP A 249 -6.49 -9.53 34.59
C ASP A 249 -6.78 -9.88 33.12
N SER A 250 -7.78 -10.73 32.89
CA SER A 250 -8.18 -11.18 31.56
C SER A 250 -8.89 -10.11 30.73
N ASN A 251 -9.33 -9.00 31.33
CA ASN A 251 -9.87 -7.86 30.58
C ASN A 251 -8.75 -7.00 29.96
N VAL A 252 -7.52 -7.11 30.47
CA VAL A 252 -6.35 -6.39 29.95
C VAL A 252 -5.52 -7.27 29.03
N ALA A 253 -5.20 -8.50 29.42
CA ALA A 253 -4.43 -9.42 28.59
C ALA A 253 -4.78 -10.89 28.85
N ILE A 254 -4.70 -11.72 27.81
CA ILE A 254 -4.94 -13.17 27.89
C ILE A 254 -3.85 -13.93 27.16
N GLY A 255 -3.49 -15.11 27.65
CA GLY A 255 -2.58 -16.02 26.97
C GLY A 255 -3.32 -17.13 26.24
N ASP A 256 -2.81 -17.56 25.09
CA ASP A 256 -3.31 -18.72 24.36
C ASP A 256 -2.57 -20.02 24.73
N ASN A 257 -3.01 -21.13 24.11
CA ASN A 257 -2.44 -22.46 24.32
C ASN A 257 -1.12 -22.71 23.59
N PHE A 258 -0.62 -21.72 22.82
CA PHE A 258 0.57 -21.81 21.99
C PHE A 258 1.67 -20.83 22.44
N GLY A 259 1.51 -20.21 23.61
CA GLY A 259 2.52 -19.35 24.20
C GLY A 259 2.51 -17.91 23.70
N THR A 260 1.38 -17.44 23.16
CA THR A 260 1.18 -16.05 22.75
C THR A 260 0.29 -15.33 23.76
N VAL A 261 0.66 -14.12 24.13
CA VAL A 261 -0.14 -13.19 24.95
C VAL A 261 -0.79 -12.17 24.02
N ARG A 262 -2.08 -11.90 24.22
CA ARG A 262 -2.84 -10.88 23.51
C ARG A 262 -3.32 -9.80 24.49
N ALA A 263 -3.12 -8.53 24.15
CA ALA A 263 -3.75 -7.41 24.84
C ALA A 263 -5.22 -7.32 24.41
N VAL A 264 -6.13 -7.14 25.37
CA VAL A 264 -7.59 -7.14 25.16
C VAL A 264 -8.20 -5.78 25.48
N GLY A 265 -7.66 -5.07 26.45
CA GLY A 265 -8.19 -3.79 26.91
C GLY A 265 -7.12 -2.97 27.62
N ALA A 266 -7.40 -1.69 27.84
CA ALA A 266 -6.48 -0.78 28.50
C ALA A 266 -6.26 -1.16 29.97
N GLY A 267 -5.02 -1.11 30.44
CA GLY A 267 -4.65 -1.39 31.82
C GLY A 267 -3.28 -2.02 31.95
N THR A 268 -3.03 -2.72 33.06
CA THR A 268 -1.80 -3.49 33.27
C THR A 268 -2.14 -4.88 33.79
N ALA A 269 -1.60 -5.91 33.13
CA ALA A 269 -1.73 -7.30 33.55
C ALA A 269 -0.37 -7.98 33.63
N VAL A 270 -0.21 -8.88 34.59
CA VAL A 270 0.98 -9.73 34.73
C VAL A 270 0.64 -11.11 34.22
N ILE A 271 1.39 -11.57 33.22
CA ILE A 271 1.30 -12.93 32.70
C ILE A 271 2.32 -13.81 33.41
N THR A 272 1.81 -14.86 34.06
CA THR A 272 2.58 -15.91 34.71
C THR A 272 2.51 -17.18 33.87
N ALA A 273 3.66 -17.75 33.51
CA ALA A 273 3.72 -19.03 32.81
C ALA A 273 3.83 -20.21 33.78
N LYS A 274 3.16 -21.31 33.45
CA LYS A 274 3.24 -22.58 34.19
C LYS A 274 3.53 -23.76 33.27
N LEU A 275 4.21 -24.76 33.82
CA LEU A 275 4.39 -26.08 33.24
C LEU A 275 3.83 -27.11 34.23
N GLY A 276 2.59 -27.57 33.99
CA GLY A 276 1.85 -28.32 35.01
C GLY A 276 1.67 -27.48 36.28
N SER A 277 2.16 -27.98 37.42
CA SER A 277 2.16 -27.25 38.70
C SER A 277 3.35 -26.31 38.88
N ALA A 278 4.43 -26.45 38.09
CA ALA A 278 5.61 -25.61 38.18
C ALA A 278 5.32 -24.21 37.67
N THR A 279 5.61 -23.19 38.48
CA THR A 279 5.45 -21.78 38.12
C THR A 279 6.78 -21.20 37.69
N ALA A 280 6.78 -20.38 36.62
CA ALA A 280 7.99 -19.73 36.14
C ALA A 280 8.55 -18.73 37.17
N THR A 281 9.87 -18.60 37.25
CA THR A 281 10.55 -17.58 38.08
C THR A 281 10.45 -16.16 37.53
N GLY A 282 10.07 -15.98 36.27
CA GLY A 282 9.85 -14.68 35.63
C GLY A 282 8.42 -14.45 35.17
N THR A 283 8.09 -13.21 34.81
CA THR A 283 6.75 -12.80 34.37
C THR A 283 6.80 -11.78 33.24
N ILE A 284 5.73 -11.69 32.45
CA ILE A 284 5.57 -10.61 31.45
C ILE A 284 4.55 -9.63 31.98
N THR A 285 4.98 -8.39 32.24
CA THR A 285 4.06 -7.28 32.56
C THR A 285 3.59 -6.65 31.26
N VAL A 286 2.31 -6.81 30.93
CA VAL A 286 1.66 -6.17 29.79
C VAL A 286 1.07 -4.84 30.27
N LYS A 287 1.54 -3.74 29.71
CA LYS A 287 0.94 -2.42 29.86
C LYS A 287 0.20 -2.11 28.56
N SER A 288 -1.12 -2.17 28.60
CA SER A 288 -1.93 -1.95 27.41
C SER A 288 -2.61 -0.58 27.44
N THR A 289 -2.56 0.14 26.33
CA THR A 289 -3.39 1.33 26.12
C THR A 289 -4.58 0.99 25.21
N ALA A 290 -5.66 1.74 25.35
CA ALA A 290 -6.73 1.69 24.35
C ALA A 290 -6.17 2.10 22.99
N ALA A 291 -6.69 1.50 21.93
CA ALA A 291 -6.44 1.99 20.58
C ALA A 291 -7.00 3.41 20.48
N ALA A 292 -6.15 4.39 20.13
CA ALA A 292 -6.61 5.77 19.90
C ALA A 292 -7.69 5.74 18.82
N GLY A 293 -8.81 6.43 19.04
CA GLY A 293 -9.92 6.51 18.08
C GLY A 293 -9.84 7.76 17.19
N PRO A 294 -10.79 7.93 16.26
CA PRO A 294 -10.90 9.13 15.44
C PRO A 294 -11.12 10.40 16.28
N ALA A 295 -10.49 11.51 15.90
CA ALA A 295 -10.69 12.81 16.56
C ALA A 295 -11.93 13.57 16.05
N THR A 296 -12.41 13.24 14.85
CA THR A 296 -13.57 13.84 14.18
C THR A 296 -14.60 12.77 13.84
N ALA A 297 -15.88 13.13 13.76
CA ALA A 297 -16.93 12.25 13.23
C ALA A 297 -16.59 11.73 11.81
N ALA A 298 -17.24 10.62 11.43
CA ALA A 298 -17.20 10.14 10.06
C ALA A 298 -17.86 11.15 9.10
N PRO A 299 -17.49 11.16 7.80
CA PRO A 299 -18.16 12.00 6.81
C PRO A 299 -19.67 11.75 6.76
N THR A 300 -20.48 12.81 6.77
CA THR A 300 -21.93 12.69 6.65
C THR A 300 -22.32 12.19 5.25
N PRO A 301 -23.11 11.10 5.13
CA PRO A 301 -23.60 10.63 3.85
C PRO A 301 -24.47 11.66 3.12
N THR A 302 -24.38 11.72 1.79
CA THR A 302 -25.13 12.66 0.94
C THR A 302 -26.13 11.99 -0.01
N ILE A 303 -26.29 10.67 0.09
CA ILE A 303 -27.26 9.93 -0.72
C ILE A 303 -28.68 10.30 -0.26
N ALA A 304 -29.60 10.52 -1.21
CA ALA A 304 -30.99 10.83 -0.89
C ALA A 304 -31.64 9.66 -0.13
N ALA A 305 -32.36 9.95 0.96
CA ALA A 305 -32.87 8.94 1.89
C ALA A 305 -33.83 7.92 1.24
N ASP A 306 -34.53 8.30 0.16
CA ASP A 306 -35.41 7.42 -0.62
C ASP A 306 -34.66 6.35 -1.42
N LYS A 307 -33.33 6.43 -1.48
CA LYS A 307 -32.46 5.47 -2.17
C LYS A 307 -31.66 4.59 -1.22
N VAL A 308 -31.88 4.67 0.09
CA VAL A 308 -31.01 4.07 1.12
C VAL A 308 -31.78 3.05 1.96
N LEU A 309 -31.17 1.89 2.18
CA LEU A 309 -31.53 0.91 3.21
C LEU A 309 -30.44 0.96 4.30
N SER A 310 -30.69 1.73 5.35
CA SER A 310 -29.69 1.96 6.40
C SER A 310 -29.75 0.92 7.50
N ILE A 311 -28.59 0.45 7.94
CA ILE A 311 -28.44 -0.45 9.08
C ILE A 311 -27.87 0.33 10.28
N PHE A 312 -26.91 1.22 10.02
CA PHE A 312 -26.31 2.10 11.01
C PHE A 312 -25.96 3.46 10.40
N SER A 313 -26.70 4.51 10.71
CA SER A 313 -26.32 5.89 10.40
C SER A 313 -27.14 6.85 11.24
N ASP A 314 -26.57 7.99 11.62
CA ASP A 314 -27.34 9.10 12.21
C ASP A 314 -28.11 9.92 11.16
N SER A 315 -27.78 9.77 9.88
CA SER A 315 -28.38 10.53 8.77
C SER A 315 -29.65 9.91 8.21
N TYR A 316 -29.93 8.64 8.52
CA TYR A 316 -31.01 7.86 7.94
C TYR A 316 -31.82 7.12 9.01
N THR A 317 -33.01 6.67 8.64
CA THR A 317 -33.77 5.74 9.49
C THR A 317 -33.18 4.34 9.34
N ASN A 318 -32.72 3.77 10.46
CA ASN A 318 -32.09 2.46 10.48
C ASN A 318 -33.11 1.32 10.54
N LEU A 319 -32.85 0.27 9.77
CA LEU A 319 -33.52 -1.02 9.84
C LEU A 319 -33.08 -1.76 11.11
N PRO A 320 -33.93 -2.65 11.66
CA PRO A 320 -33.59 -3.43 12.85
C PRO A 320 -32.40 -4.38 12.60
N VAL A 321 -31.59 -4.58 13.64
CA VAL A 321 -30.47 -5.54 13.68
C VAL A 321 -30.65 -6.41 14.91
N ASP A 322 -30.53 -7.72 14.75
CA ASP A 322 -30.66 -8.70 15.83
C ASP A 322 -29.47 -8.61 16.79
N THR A 323 -28.25 -8.61 16.25
CA THR A 323 -27.02 -8.39 17.03
C THR A 323 -25.91 -7.76 16.20
N TRP A 324 -25.11 -6.90 16.83
CA TRP A 324 -23.96 -6.24 16.20
C TRP A 324 -22.67 -7.08 16.25
N ALA A 325 -22.65 -8.15 17.06
CA ALA A 325 -21.55 -9.11 17.11
C ALA A 325 -22.07 -10.47 17.61
N ALA A 326 -22.21 -11.44 16.70
CA ALA A 326 -22.63 -12.79 17.06
C ALA A 326 -21.63 -13.50 17.99
N THR A 327 -22.12 -14.36 18.88
CA THR A 327 -21.33 -14.99 19.96
C THR A 327 -20.27 -15.97 19.47
N TRP A 328 -20.43 -16.52 18.27
CA TRP A 328 -19.47 -17.39 17.61
C TRP A 328 -18.29 -16.63 17.00
N GLY A 329 -18.31 -15.28 17.01
CA GLY A 329 -17.21 -14.40 16.62
C GLY A 329 -16.20 -14.08 17.72
N THR A 330 -14.99 -13.72 17.30
CA THR A 330 -13.91 -13.28 18.21
C THR A 330 -13.93 -11.77 18.46
N GLY A 331 -14.43 -10.99 17.50
CA GLY A 331 -14.57 -9.54 17.62
C GLY A 331 -15.58 -9.14 18.69
N ARG A 332 -15.35 -8.00 19.32
CA ARG A 332 -16.22 -7.43 20.35
C ARG A 332 -16.62 -6.04 19.93
N VAL A 333 -17.93 -5.77 19.97
CA VAL A 333 -18.48 -4.47 19.60
C VAL A 333 -18.79 -3.65 20.86
N THR A 334 -18.46 -2.37 20.81
CA THR A 334 -18.85 -1.38 21.81
C THR A 334 -19.29 -0.11 21.08
N ASP A 335 -20.15 0.67 21.73
CA ASP A 335 -20.68 1.90 21.16
C ASP A 335 -19.96 3.11 21.76
N THR A 336 -19.68 4.10 20.92
CA THR A 336 -19.19 5.41 21.34
C THR A 336 -19.86 6.52 20.54
N SER A 337 -19.65 7.77 20.94
CA SER A 337 -20.02 8.93 20.14
C SER A 337 -18.81 9.83 19.94
N ILE A 338 -18.58 10.26 18.70
CA ILE A 338 -17.50 11.17 18.32
C ILE A 338 -18.16 12.44 17.83
N THR A 339 -18.00 13.54 18.56
CA THR A 339 -18.63 14.84 18.24
C THR A 339 -20.16 14.76 18.03
N GLY A 340 -20.84 13.86 18.75
CA GLY A 340 -22.29 13.67 18.67
C GLY A 340 -22.77 12.65 17.62
N ASN A 341 -21.86 12.11 16.81
CA ASN A 341 -22.15 11.06 15.82
C ASN A 341 -21.82 9.68 16.42
N ASN A 342 -22.73 8.73 16.29
CA ASN A 342 -22.64 7.39 16.88
C ASN A 342 -21.68 6.52 16.07
N VAL A 343 -20.83 5.75 16.75
CA VAL A 343 -19.81 4.92 16.11
C VAL A 343 -19.74 3.55 16.79
N LYS A 344 -19.63 2.48 15.99
CA LYS A 344 -19.35 1.13 16.48
C LYS A 344 -17.84 0.88 16.52
N ILE A 345 -17.32 0.42 17.65
CA ILE A 345 -15.93 0.01 17.80
C ILE A 345 -15.87 -1.51 17.85
N TYR A 346 -15.25 -2.13 16.86
CA TYR A 346 -14.93 -3.55 16.85
C TYR A 346 -13.49 -3.73 17.32
N SER A 347 -13.30 -4.29 18.50
CA SER A 347 -11.99 -4.64 19.06
C SER A 347 -11.78 -6.16 19.06
N ASN A 348 -10.51 -6.59 19.15
CA ASN A 348 -10.14 -8.00 19.04
C ASN A 348 -10.73 -8.66 17.78
N LEU A 349 -10.77 -7.90 16.68
CA LEU A 349 -11.37 -8.33 15.44
C LEU A 349 -10.48 -9.40 14.79
N GLY A 350 -10.81 -10.67 15.00
CA GLY A 350 -10.49 -11.71 14.03
C GLY A 350 -11.62 -11.80 13.01
N PHE A 351 -12.85 -11.95 13.51
CA PHE A 351 -14.07 -11.70 12.75
C PHE A 351 -15.24 -11.37 13.69
N ALA A 352 -16.24 -10.65 13.18
CA ALA A 352 -17.50 -10.34 13.86
C ALA A 352 -18.63 -10.37 12.83
N ALA A 353 -19.78 -10.92 13.22
CA ALA A 353 -20.98 -10.95 12.40
C ALA A 353 -22.02 -9.97 12.94
N ILE A 354 -22.46 -9.06 12.08
CA ILE A 354 -23.66 -8.24 12.25
C ILE A 354 -24.81 -9.07 11.69
N ASP A 355 -25.71 -9.48 12.57
CA ASP A 355 -26.79 -10.41 12.26
C ASP A 355 -28.13 -9.66 12.26
N PHE A 356 -28.88 -9.82 11.18
CA PHE A 356 -30.23 -9.32 10.97
C PHE A 356 -31.08 -10.40 10.29
N SER A 357 -30.82 -11.67 10.61
CA SER A 357 -31.51 -12.84 10.02
C SER A 357 -33.02 -12.86 10.28
N ASN A 358 -33.53 -12.25 11.36
CA ASN A 358 -34.97 -12.11 11.60
C ASN A 358 -35.57 -10.88 10.89
N HIS A 359 -34.72 -10.05 10.30
CA HIS A 359 -35.05 -8.77 9.68
C HIS A 359 -34.33 -8.65 8.31
N GLN A 360 -34.41 -9.73 7.51
CA GLN A 360 -33.73 -9.83 6.23
C GLN A 360 -34.01 -8.62 5.33
N ILE A 361 -32.97 -8.19 4.62
CA ILE A 361 -32.98 -7.00 3.79
C ILE A 361 -33.08 -7.41 2.32
N ASP A 362 -34.14 -6.98 1.66
CA ASP A 362 -34.25 -7.04 0.19
C ASP A 362 -33.44 -5.90 -0.43
N ALA A 363 -32.20 -6.22 -0.80
CA ALA A 363 -31.28 -5.32 -1.49
C ALA A 363 -31.27 -5.53 -3.01
N SER A 364 -32.24 -6.27 -3.59
CA SER A 364 -32.27 -6.61 -5.02
C SER A 364 -32.30 -5.41 -5.97
N THR A 365 -32.72 -4.24 -5.48
CA THR A 365 -32.73 -2.99 -6.23
C THR A 365 -31.58 -2.04 -5.89
N MET A 366 -30.78 -2.40 -4.87
CA MET A 366 -29.59 -1.66 -4.46
C MET A 366 -28.42 -2.03 -5.36
N THR A 367 -27.40 -1.20 -5.37
CA THR A 367 -26.24 -1.39 -6.24
C THR A 367 -24.93 -1.42 -5.47
N HIS A 368 -24.90 -0.86 -4.25
CA HIS A 368 -23.68 -0.73 -3.46
C HIS A 368 -23.96 -0.96 -1.96
N ILE A 369 -22.91 -1.36 -1.24
CA ILE A 369 -22.79 -1.24 0.21
C ILE A 369 -21.86 -0.07 0.54
N TYR A 370 -22.27 0.78 1.47
CA TYR A 370 -21.52 1.93 1.98
C TYR A 370 -21.21 1.71 3.48
N MET A 371 -19.99 2.06 3.89
CA MET A 371 -19.48 1.98 5.26
C MET A 371 -18.33 2.99 5.44
N ASN A 372 -18.36 3.80 6.49
CA ASN A 372 -17.17 4.52 6.93
C ASN A 372 -16.37 3.65 7.89
N MET A 373 -15.06 3.56 7.66
CA MET A 373 -14.13 2.79 8.48
C MET A 373 -12.94 3.66 8.90
N TRP A 374 -12.49 3.51 10.14
CA TRP A 374 -11.25 4.11 10.64
C TRP A 374 -10.43 3.09 11.44
N THR A 375 -9.10 3.17 11.34
CA THR A 375 -8.17 2.27 12.05
C THR A 375 -6.82 2.92 12.32
N ILE A 376 -6.12 2.53 13.40
CA ILE A 376 -4.72 2.92 13.68
C ILE A 376 -3.69 1.88 13.25
N TYR A 377 -4.12 0.70 12.81
CA TYR A 377 -3.16 -0.34 12.44
C TYR A 377 -2.60 -0.05 11.04
N PRO A 378 -1.29 -0.25 10.85
CA PRO A 378 -0.65 -0.02 9.57
C PRO A 378 -1.18 -0.98 8.52
N THR A 379 -1.31 -0.49 7.28
CA THR A 379 -1.90 -1.23 6.16
C THR A 379 -0.87 -2.06 5.39
N THR A 380 0.18 -2.54 6.08
CA THR A 380 1.23 -3.33 5.44
C THR A 380 0.65 -4.59 4.81
N SER A 381 0.92 -4.81 3.53
CA SER A 381 0.43 -5.99 2.80
C SER A 381 0.88 -7.29 3.48
N PRO A 382 -0.03 -8.26 3.72
CA PRO A 382 -1.44 -8.28 3.33
C PRO A 382 -2.39 -8.07 4.51
N ALA A 383 -2.34 -6.94 5.23
CA ALA A 383 -3.41 -6.60 6.17
C ALA A 383 -4.71 -6.37 5.38
N ALA A 384 -5.58 -7.39 5.36
CA ALA A 384 -6.85 -7.33 4.67
C ALA A 384 -7.97 -7.02 5.68
N PHE A 385 -8.81 -6.02 5.39
CA PHE A 385 -10.14 -5.92 5.98
C PHE A 385 -11.13 -6.54 5.02
N LYS A 386 -11.92 -7.49 5.50
CA LYS A 386 -12.79 -8.32 4.67
C LYS A 386 -14.22 -8.06 5.07
N ILE A 387 -15.06 -7.92 4.07
CA ILE A 387 -16.51 -7.83 4.23
C ILE A 387 -17.08 -9.02 3.50
N LYS A 388 -17.87 -9.83 4.18
CA LYS A 388 -18.64 -10.92 3.61
C LYS A 388 -20.12 -10.64 3.81
N LEU A 389 -20.89 -10.79 2.72
CA LEU A 389 -22.34 -10.72 2.74
C LEU A 389 -22.90 -12.15 2.70
N VAL A 390 -23.95 -12.40 3.48
CA VAL A 390 -24.66 -13.68 3.52
C VAL A 390 -26.13 -13.43 3.15
N ASP A 391 -26.59 -14.09 2.09
CA ASP A 391 -27.97 -14.12 1.61
C ASP A 391 -28.53 -15.54 1.84
N PHE A 392 -29.70 -15.68 2.46
CA PHE A 392 -30.34 -16.98 2.72
C PHE A 392 -31.11 -17.51 1.50
N GLY A 393 -30.70 -17.10 0.30
CA GLY A 393 -31.29 -17.53 -0.96
C GLY A 393 -32.75 -17.09 -1.13
N PRO A 394 -33.39 -17.44 -2.26
CA PRO A 394 -34.79 -17.11 -2.51
C PRO A 394 -35.81 -17.64 -1.47
N ASP A 395 -35.49 -18.72 -0.74
CA ASP A 395 -36.40 -19.25 0.27
C ASP A 395 -36.36 -18.50 1.62
N GLY A 396 -35.29 -17.75 1.87
CA GLY A 396 -35.10 -16.96 3.09
C GLY A 396 -34.82 -17.79 4.33
N ILE A 397 -34.41 -19.06 4.19
CA ILE A 397 -34.21 -20.01 5.28
C ILE A 397 -32.73 -20.39 5.38
N GLN A 398 -32.13 -20.15 6.54
CA GLN A 398 -30.73 -20.52 6.77
C GLN A 398 -30.48 -22.04 6.66
N GLY A 399 -29.38 -22.40 6.01
CA GLY A 399 -28.82 -23.76 5.96
C GLY A 399 -29.37 -24.63 4.84
N THR A 400 -30.09 -24.03 3.88
CA THR A 400 -30.58 -24.69 2.67
C THR A 400 -29.52 -24.65 1.56
N MET A 401 -29.82 -25.23 0.39
CA MET A 401 -28.85 -25.33 -0.71
C MET A 401 -28.71 -24.03 -1.53
N ASP A 402 -29.58 -23.05 -1.31
CA ASP A 402 -29.60 -21.76 -1.99
C ASP A 402 -28.95 -20.62 -1.19
N ASP A 403 -28.48 -20.87 0.03
CA ASP A 403 -27.64 -19.96 0.80
C ASP A 403 -26.38 -19.55 0.00
N ILE A 404 -26.12 -18.25 -0.07
CA ILE A 404 -24.97 -17.69 -0.76
C ILE A 404 -24.20 -16.77 0.19
N GLU A 405 -22.91 -17.04 0.35
CA GLU A 405 -21.99 -16.15 1.05
C GLU A 405 -20.82 -15.77 0.16
N GLN A 406 -20.49 -14.48 0.11
CA GLN A 406 -19.43 -13.97 -0.73
C GLN A 406 -18.64 -12.86 -0.03
N GLU A 407 -17.34 -12.85 -0.25
CA GLU A 407 -16.38 -12.01 0.46
C GLU A 407 -15.59 -11.11 -0.49
N VAL A 408 -15.49 -9.83 -0.13
CA VAL A 408 -14.57 -8.87 -0.72
C VAL A 408 -13.46 -8.57 0.28
N SER A 409 -12.21 -8.59 -0.18
CA SER A 409 -11.03 -8.25 0.62
C SER A 409 -10.50 -6.87 0.21
N LEU A 410 -10.37 -5.98 1.19
CA LEU A 410 -9.83 -4.63 1.04
C LEU A 410 -8.41 -4.57 1.61
N THR A 411 -7.51 -3.85 0.95
CA THR A 411 -6.11 -3.69 1.35
C THR A 411 -5.66 -2.24 1.16
N ALA A 412 -4.38 -1.94 1.43
CA ALA A 412 -3.78 -0.63 1.09
C ALA A 412 -3.79 -0.33 -0.43
N THR A 413 -3.98 -1.34 -1.28
CA THR A 413 -3.89 -1.22 -2.74
C THR A 413 -5.22 -1.43 -3.45
N THR A 414 -6.30 -1.72 -2.71
CA THR A 414 -7.65 -1.80 -3.30
C THR A 414 -8.21 -0.40 -3.57
N THR A 415 -9.34 -0.33 -4.27
CA THR A 415 -10.12 0.90 -4.41
C THR A 415 -11.50 0.64 -3.81
N PRO A 416 -11.88 1.30 -2.70
CA PRO A 416 -11.08 2.23 -1.90
C PRO A 416 -9.93 1.54 -1.14
N ALA A 417 -8.84 2.28 -0.91
CA ALA A 417 -7.67 1.81 -0.18
C ALA A 417 -7.87 2.00 1.33
N ILE A 418 -7.45 1.03 2.13
CA ILE A 418 -7.40 1.19 3.59
C ILE A 418 -6.31 2.20 3.94
N ALA A 419 -6.62 3.13 4.84
CA ALA A 419 -5.69 4.13 5.36
C ALA A 419 -5.68 4.13 6.89
N THR A 420 -4.51 4.41 7.45
CA THR A 420 -4.29 4.50 8.90
C THR A 420 -4.51 5.93 9.40
N GLY A 421 -5.21 6.09 10.51
CA GLY A 421 -5.38 7.38 11.20
C GLY A 421 -6.41 8.33 10.58
N SER A 422 -7.10 7.93 9.52
CA SER A 422 -8.13 8.73 8.83
C SER A 422 -9.37 7.91 8.48
N TRP A 423 -10.53 8.57 8.36
CA TRP A 423 -11.76 7.91 7.92
C TRP A 423 -11.63 7.54 6.44
N VAL A 424 -11.90 6.29 6.14
CA VAL A 424 -12.02 5.75 4.79
C VAL A 424 -13.50 5.53 4.51
N THR A 425 -13.96 6.00 3.36
CA THR A 425 -15.28 5.64 2.84
C THR A 425 -15.13 4.37 2.02
N LEU A 426 -15.67 3.27 2.53
CA LEU A 426 -15.85 2.02 1.81
C LEU A 426 -17.20 2.10 1.12
N ASP A 427 -17.21 2.26 -0.20
CA ASP A 427 -18.44 2.10 -0.96
C ASP A 427 -18.13 1.21 -2.17
N ILE A 428 -18.73 0.03 -2.12
CA ILE A 428 -18.31 -1.17 -2.84
C ILE A 428 -19.51 -1.63 -3.65
N SER A 429 -19.29 -1.91 -4.94
CA SER A 429 -20.37 -2.40 -5.78
C SER A 429 -20.81 -3.77 -5.30
N LEU A 430 -22.12 -4.00 -5.16
CA LEU A 430 -22.65 -5.31 -4.82
C LEU A 430 -22.33 -6.37 -5.89
N SER A 431 -21.99 -5.94 -7.12
CA SER A 431 -21.50 -6.84 -8.17
C SER A 431 -20.15 -7.47 -7.83
N GLU A 432 -19.33 -6.85 -6.98
CA GLU A 432 -18.04 -7.41 -6.53
C GLU A 432 -18.22 -8.62 -5.63
N PHE A 433 -19.35 -8.70 -4.94
CA PHE A 433 -19.70 -9.83 -4.10
C PHE A 433 -20.23 -11.00 -4.90
N ALA A 434 -20.33 -10.97 -6.23
CA ALA A 434 -20.75 -12.13 -7.06
C ALA A 434 -21.97 -12.92 -6.52
N LEU A 435 -22.88 -12.25 -5.81
CA LEU A 435 -24.04 -12.86 -5.20
C LEU A 435 -25.04 -13.26 -6.30
N THR A 436 -25.56 -14.49 -6.25
CA THR A 436 -26.61 -14.94 -7.18
C THR A 436 -28.02 -14.55 -6.73
N SER A 437 -28.16 -14.03 -5.50
CA SER A 437 -29.39 -13.49 -4.89
C SER A 437 -29.01 -12.30 -3.98
N GLN A 438 -29.92 -11.33 -3.85
CA GLN A 438 -29.79 -10.17 -2.95
C GLN A 438 -31.12 -9.85 -2.24
N GLY A 439 -32.09 -10.77 -2.31
CA GLY A 439 -33.45 -10.56 -1.83
C GLY A 439 -33.60 -10.80 -0.33
N ASN A 440 -32.68 -11.57 0.27
CA ASN A 440 -32.78 -12.06 1.63
C ASN A 440 -31.41 -11.96 2.33
N LEU A 441 -30.77 -10.79 2.22
CA LEU A 441 -29.53 -10.53 2.96
C LEU A 441 -29.82 -10.63 4.46
N ALA A 442 -29.02 -11.42 5.16
CA ALA A 442 -29.23 -11.77 6.56
C ALA A 442 -28.07 -11.35 7.46
N GLN A 443 -26.84 -11.29 6.92
CA GLN A 443 -25.66 -10.99 7.73
C GLN A 443 -24.60 -10.18 6.96
N ILE A 444 -23.86 -9.36 7.71
CA ILE A 444 -22.59 -8.76 7.29
C ILE A 444 -21.51 -9.29 8.23
N ILE A 445 -20.54 -10.02 7.69
CA ILE A 445 -19.40 -10.53 8.45
C ILE A 445 -18.18 -9.68 8.11
N ILE A 446 -17.64 -9.00 9.11
CA ILE A 446 -16.38 -8.28 9.00
C ILE A 446 -15.26 -9.12 9.59
N SER A 447 -14.11 -9.18 8.92
CA SER A 447 -12.93 -9.92 9.41
C SER A 447 -11.64 -9.31 8.91
N GLY A 448 -10.50 -9.76 9.43
CA GLY A 448 -9.21 -9.30 8.92
C GLY A 448 -8.10 -9.23 9.95
N ASP A 449 -6.96 -8.67 9.53
CA ASP A 449 -5.79 -8.46 10.38
C ASP A 449 -5.86 -7.14 11.16
N LEU A 450 -6.86 -6.30 10.85
CA LEU A 450 -7.12 -5.06 11.57
C LEU A 450 -7.68 -5.38 12.95
N LYS A 451 -6.84 -5.27 13.97
CA LYS A 451 -7.18 -5.67 15.35
C LYS A 451 -8.33 -4.88 15.97
N THR A 452 -8.40 -3.58 15.69
CA THR A 452 -9.51 -2.68 16.10
C THR A 452 -9.90 -1.79 14.91
N VAL A 453 -11.21 -1.68 14.67
CA VAL A 453 -11.79 -0.79 13.66
C VAL A 453 -12.98 -0.03 14.23
N TRP A 454 -13.16 1.21 13.77
CA TRP A 454 -14.32 2.04 14.05
C TRP A 454 -15.16 2.10 12.80
N LEU A 455 -16.44 1.75 12.92
CA LEU A 455 -17.39 1.74 11.81
C LEU A 455 -18.52 2.73 12.09
N ASP A 456 -18.89 3.46 11.04
CA ASP A 456 -20.08 4.31 10.99
C ASP A 456 -20.72 4.21 9.60
N ASN A 457 -21.95 4.70 9.45
CA ASN A 457 -22.67 4.82 8.18
C ASN A 457 -22.69 3.51 7.38
N ILE A 458 -23.22 2.43 7.95
CA ILE A 458 -23.40 1.13 7.30
C ILE A 458 -24.78 1.09 6.62
N PHE A 459 -24.82 1.09 5.29
CA PHE A 459 -26.08 1.03 4.54
C PHE A 459 -25.90 0.49 3.13
N PHE A 460 -26.99 0.00 2.54
CA PHE A 460 -27.08 -0.29 1.10
C PHE A 460 -27.78 0.87 0.40
N TYR A 461 -27.43 1.17 -0.85
CA TYR A 461 -28.16 2.19 -1.60
C TYR A 461 -28.25 1.90 -3.09
N LYS A 462 -29.25 2.55 -3.73
CA LYS A 462 -29.53 2.49 -5.15
C LYS A 462 -28.95 3.69 -5.88
N GLY A 463 -27.94 3.45 -6.71
CA GLY A 463 -27.36 4.46 -7.59
C GLY A 463 -26.17 3.92 -8.37
N THR A 464 -25.90 4.46 -9.55
CA THR A 464 -24.72 4.09 -10.34
C THR A 464 -23.44 4.83 -9.91
N GLY A 465 -23.44 5.42 -8.71
CA GLY A 465 -22.38 6.30 -8.24
C GLY A 465 -21.92 5.93 -6.85
N GLY A 466 -20.99 4.95 -6.79
CA GLY A 466 -20.07 4.64 -5.70
C GLY A 466 -19.30 5.85 -5.15
N PRO A 467 -18.32 5.66 -4.23
CA PRO A 467 -17.41 6.71 -3.86
C PRO A 467 -16.47 6.82 -5.04
N VAL A 468 -16.80 7.75 -5.92
CA VAL A 468 -15.94 8.10 -7.03
C VAL A 468 -14.56 8.40 -6.45
N THR A 469 -13.54 7.67 -6.91
CA THR A 469 -12.15 7.99 -6.57
C THR A 469 -11.95 9.48 -6.82
N VAL A 470 -11.65 10.21 -5.75
CA VAL A 470 -11.55 11.66 -5.76
C VAL A 470 -10.12 12.04 -6.08
N PRO A 471 -9.87 13.00 -6.99
CA PRO A 471 -8.56 13.62 -7.13
C PRO A 471 -8.07 14.11 -5.76
N THR A 472 -6.85 13.76 -5.38
CA THR A 472 -6.27 14.19 -4.08
C THR A 472 -5.82 15.65 -4.07
N THR A 473 -5.77 16.28 -5.25
CA THR A 473 -5.41 17.69 -5.47
C THR A 473 -6.45 18.36 -6.36
N PRO A 474 -6.68 19.68 -6.26
CA PRO A 474 -7.47 20.42 -7.25
C PRO A 474 -6.76 20.41 -8.63
N PRO A 475 -7.48 20.72 -9.72
CA PRO A 475 -6.83 20.92 -11.01
C PRO A 475 -5.81 22.07 -10.95
N PRO A 476 -4.85 22.14 -11.90
CA PRO A 476 -3.94 23.27 -11.98
C PRO A 476 -4.69 24.60 -12.04
N ALA A 477 -4.26 25.59 -11.26
CA ALA A 477 -4.87 26.91 -11.29
C ALA A 477 -4.75 27.51 -12.71
N PRO A 478 -5.85 28.01 -13.30
CA PRO A 478 -5.82 28.68 -14.58
C PRO A 478 -4.84 29.84 -14.57
N THR A 479 -4.01 29.90 -15.59
CA THR A 479 -3.03 30.97 -15.70
C THR A 479 -3.60 32.19 -16.40
N ALA A 480 -4.59 32.05 -17.28
CA ALA A 480 -5.13 33.14 -18.12
C ALA A 480 -5.72 34.35 -17.34
N SER A 481 -5.82 35.51 -18.01
CA SER A 481 -6.13 36.80 -17.39
C SER A 481 -7.62 36.89 -17.49
N ALA A 482 -8.29 37.23 -16.39
CA ALA A 482 -9.73 37.36 -16.37
C ALA A 482 -10.25 38.31 -17.48
N ALA A 483 -9.47 39.32 -17.89
CA ALA A 483 -9.84 40.23 -18.99
C ALA A 483 -9.83 39.58 -20.38
N ASN A 484 -9.14 38.46 -20.54
CA ASN A 484 -8.95 37.73 -21.79
C ASN A 484 -9.64 36.37 -21.79
N VAL A 485 -10.57 36.13 -20.87
CA VAL A 485 -11.21 34.82 -20.64
C VAL A 485 -12.72 34.93 -20.75
N VAL A 486 -13.33 33.96 -21.42
CA VAL A 486 -14.76 33.63 -21.31
C VAL A 486 -14.86 32.25 -20.65
N SER A 487 -15.25 32.22 -19.37
CA SER A 487 -15.25 31.00 -18.57
C SER A 487 -16.64 30.38 -18.44
N LEU A 488 -16.74 29.06 -18.58
CA LEU A 488 -17.97 28.30 -18.31
C LEU A 488 -17.96 27.72 -16.89
N LEU A 489 -16.78 27.30 -16.42
CA LEU A 489 -16.57 26.71 -15.09
C LEU A 489 -15.16 27.01 -14.62
N SER A 490 -15.01 27.92 -13.67
CA SER A 490 -13.78 28.09 -12.90
C SER A 490 -14.07 28.89 -11.62
N ASN A 491 -13.29 28.64 -10.57
CA ASN A 491 -13.34 29.46 -9.36
C ASN A 491 -12.49 30.75 -9.48
N TYR A 492 -11.69 30.88 -10.55
CA TYR A 492 -10.77 32.00 -10.76
C TYR A 492 -11.34 33.08 -11.66
N TYR A 493 -12.44 32.79 -12.37
CA TYR A 493 -13.05 33.71 -13.34
C TYR A 493 -14.54 33.90 -13.06
N THR A 494 -15.09 34.98 -13.61
CA THR A 494 -16.55 35.13 -13.69
C THR A 494 -17.09 34.21 -14.78
N ASN A 495 -17.93 33.25 -14.40
CA ASN A 495 -18.49 32.28 -15.32
C ASN A 495 -19.71 32.84 -16.05
N VAL A 496 -19.82 32.60 -17.35
CA VAL A 496 -21.07 32.78 -18.08
C VAL A 496 -22.09 31.73 -17.64
N PRO A 497 -23.41 32.01 -17.69
CA PRO A 497 -24.40 31.04 -17.27
C PRO A 497 -24.45 29.80 -18.18
N VAL A 498 -24.38 28.63 -17.57
CA VAL A 498 -24.61 27.33 -18.21
C VAL A 498 -25.97 26.80 -17.74
N GLU A 499 -26.87 26.50 -18.68
CA GLU A 499 -28.22 26.01 -18.38
C GLU A 499 -28.18 24.60 -17.77
N THR A 500 -27.42 23.69 -18.39
CA THR A 500 -27.21 22.34 -17.85
C THR A 500 -25.85 21.78 -18.25
N TRP A 501 -25.25 21.03 -17.35
CA TRP A 501 -24.00 20.29 -17.56
C TRP A 501 -24.22 18.85 -18.03
N ALA A 502 -25.47 18.39 -18.06
CA ALA A 502 -25.87 17.12 -18.66
C ALA A 502 -27.33 17.21 -19.13
N ALA A 503 -27.51 17.53 -20.42
CA ALA A 503 -28.81 17.50 -21.06
C ALA A 503 -29.39 16.08 -21.04
N SER A 504 -30.67 15.94 -20.68
CA SER A 504 -31.37 14.65 -20.59
C SER A 504 -31.72 14.07 -21.97
N TRP A 505 -30.74 13.98 -22.85
CA TRP A 505 -30.89 13.43 -24.18
C TRP A 505 -31.13 11.93 -24.14
N LEU A 506 -31.97 11.45 -25.07
CA LEU A 506 -32.23 10.03 -25.24
C LEU A 506 -30.91 9.29 -25.44
N TYR A 507 -30.73 8.19 -24.72
CA TYR A 507 -29.53 7.35 -24.69
C TYR A 507 -28.32 7.89 -23.93
N SER A 508 -28.35 9.10 -23.38
CA SER A 508 -27.29 9.51 -22.45
C SER A 508 -27.42 8.72 -21.15
N THR A 509 -26.33 8.09 -20.73
CA THR A 509 -26.23 7.40 -19.43
C THR A 509 -25.50 8.25 -18.39
N ALA A 510 -24.95 9.40 -18.79
CA ALA A 510 -24.09 10.20 -17.94
C ALA A 510 -24.86 10.84 -16.78
N VAL A 511 -24.34 10.69 -15.57
CA VAL A 511 -24.81 11.37 -14.36
C VAL A 511 -23.79 12.41 -13.97
N VAL A 512 -24.19 13.68 -13.88
CA VAL A 512 -23.32 14.78 -13.44
C VAL A 512 -23.64 15.19 -12.01
N ARG A 513 -22.60 15.46 -11.22
CA ARG A 513 -22.70 16.01 -9.86
C ARG A 513 -21.67 17.09 -9.62
N ASP A 514 -22.02 18.07 -8.81
CA ASP A 514 -21.08 19.08 -8.34
C ASP A 514 -20.28 18.53 -7.16
N ARG A 515 -18.98 18.79 -7.15
CA ARG A 515 -18.06 18.39 -6.09
C ARG A 515 -17.06 19.51 -5.83
N VAL A 516 -16.53 19.56 -4.61
CA VAL A 516 -15.47 20.49 -4.24
C VAL A 516 -14.23 19.70 -3.83
N VAL A 517 -13.10 19.97 -4.48
CA VAL A 517 -11.79 19.38 -4.16
C VAL A 517 -10.80 20.53 -4.04
N GLY A 518 -10.06 20.60 -2.92
CA GLY A 518 -9.10 21.69 -2.70
C GLY A 518 -9.72 23.10 -2.72
N GLY A 519 -11.04 23.23 -2.48
CA GLY A 519 -11.77 24.50 -2.57
C GLY A 519 -12.28 24.85 -3.98
N GLU A 520 -12.02 24.02 -5.00
CA GLU A 520 -12.46 24.25 -6.38
C GLU A 520 -13.75 23.51 -6.72
N LEU A 521 -14.70 24.18 -7.39
CA LEU A 521 -15.93 23.57 -7.88
C LEU A 521 -15.65 22.77 -9.16
N LEU A 522 -15.92 21.47 -9.10
CA LEU A 522 -15.72 20.52 -10.18
C LEU A 522 -17.03 19.86 -10.59
N LYS A 523 -17.11 19.44 -11.85
CA LYS A 523 -18.17 18.57 -12.35
C LYS A 523 -17.66 17.13 -12.38
N LEU A 524 -18.34 16.26 -11.68
CA LEU A 524 -18.09 14.82 -11.67
C LEU A 524 -19.12 14.14 -12.57
N TYR A 525 -18.65 13.53 -13.65
CA TYR A 525 -19.44 12.64 -14.51
C TYR A 525 -19.22 11.19 -14.10
N THR A 526 -20.29 10.42 -13.92
CA THR A 526 -20.30 8.95 -13.83
C THR A 526 -21.15 8.36 -14.95
N ASP A 527 -20.89 7.10 -15.31
CA ASP A 527 -21.52 6.40 -16.45
C ASP A 527 -21.47 7.18 -17.76
N LEU A 528 -20.41 7.96 -17.96
CA LEU A 528 -20.28 8.80 -19.14
C LEU A 528 -20.21 7.91 -20.40
N ASN A 529 -21.22 8.07 -21.26
CA ASN A 529 -21.16 7.66 -22.66
C ASN A 529 -21.10 8.90 -23.56
N PHE A 530 -21.99 9.86 -23.31
CA PHE A 530 -21.93 11.24 -23.76
C PHE A 530 -22.78 12.12 -22.84
N ALA A 531 -22.42 13.39 -22.71
CA ALA A 531 -23.18 14.40 -21.98
C ALA A 531 -23.19 15.71 -22.77
N GLY A 532 -24.38 16.25 -23.03
CA GLY A 532 -24.56 17.58 -23.62
C GLY A 532 -24.51 18.67 -22.56
N ILE A 533 -23.74 19.71 -22.80
CA ILE A 533 -23.59 20.91 -21.97
C ILE A 533 -24.21 22.07 -22.75
N LEU A 534 -25.29 22.62 -22.21
CA LEU A 534 -26.08 23.68 -22.86
C LEU A 534 -25.80 25.01 -22.16
N LEU A 535 -25.40 26.02 -22.94
CA LEU A 535 -25.26 27.37 -22.43
C LEU A 535 -26.64 28.03 -22.31
N ALA A 536 -26.84 28.87 -21.30
CA ALA A 536 -28.13 29.55 -21.13
C ALA A 536 -28.42 30.57 -22.26
N SER A 537 -27.37 31.04 -22.91
CA SER A 537 -27.41 31.84 -24.13
C SER A 537 -26.13 31.61 -24.92
N PRO A 538 -26.16 31.71 -26.27
CA PRO A 538 -24.94 31.68 -27.08
C PRO A 538 -23.92 32.72 -26.61
N ILE A 539 -22.63 32.37 -26.69
CA ILE A 539 -21.52 33.24 -26.33
C ILE A 539 -20.64 33.54 -27.55
N ASP A 540 -20.10 34.76 -27.56
CA ASP A 540 -19.11 35.18 -28.56
C ASP A 540 -17.70 34.86 -28.07
N VAL A 541 -17.07 33.88 -28.71
CA VAL A 541 -15.67 33.51 -28.52
C VAL A 541 -14.83 33.78 -29.76
N SER A 542 -15.33 34.58 -30.71
CA SER A 542 -14.67 34.90 -31.98
C SER A 542 -13.31 35.59 -31.80
N THR A 543 -13.14 36.31 -30.70
CA THR A 543 -11.87 36.99 -30.36
C THR A 543 -10.91 36.11 -29.56
N MET A 544 -11.35 34.92 -29.12
CA MET A 544 -10.53 33.94 -28.40
C MET A 544 -9.72 33.09 -29.38
N THR A 545 -8.59 32.54 -28.92
CA THR A 545 -7.72 31.71 -29.76
C THR A 545 -7.52 30.31 -29.21
N ARG A 546 -7.88 30.05 -27.95
CA ARG A 546 -7.67 28.76 -27.28
C ARG A 546 -8.88 28.33 -26.46
N PHE A 547 -9.03 27.02 -26.34
CA PHE A 547 -9.98 26.34 -25.46
C PHE A 547 -9.21 25.54 -24.41
N HIS A 548 -9.65 25.61 -23.16
CA HIS A 548 -9.06 24.95 -22.02
C HIS A 548 -10.10 24.15 -21.22
N MET A 549 -9.72 22.95 -20.79
CA MET A 549 -10.47 22.09 -19.87
C MET A 549 -9.50 21.21 -19.08
N ASP A 550 -9.60 21.22 -17.75
CA ASP A 550 -8.90 20.26 -16.91
C ASP A 550 -9.74 19.01 -16.70
N ILE A 551 -9.15 17.83 -16.91
CA ILE A 551 -9.80 16.55 -16.61
C ILE A 551 -8.95 15.66 -15.71
N TRP A 552 -9.61 14.88 -14.85
CA TRP A 552 -9.00 13.79 -14.09
C TRP A 552 -9.91 12.57 -14.16
N THR A 553 -9.32 11.38 -14.30
CA THR A 553 -10.09 10.13 -14.36
C THR A 553 -9.41 9.02 -13.56
N PRO A 554 -10.17 8.22 -12.80
CA PRO A 554 -9.64 6.99 -12.22
C PRO A 554 -9.69 5.81 -13.21
N ASN A 555 -10.33 5.98 -14.37
CA ASN A 555 -10.42 4.89 -15.34
C ASN A 555 -9.08 4.70 -16.07
N PRO A 556 -8.75 3.47 -16.47
CA PRO A 556 -7.60 3.19 -17.34
C PRO A 556 -7.66 4.01 -18.63
N THR A 557 -6.56 4.70 -18.97
CA THR A 557 -6.46 5.59 -20.15
C THR A 557 -5.61 5.02 -21.28
N ALA A 558 -5.07 3.80 -21.13
CA ALA A 558 -4.30 3.14 -22.18
C ALA A 558 -5.15 2.95 -23.45
N LEU A 559 -4.50 2.98 -24.61
CA LEU A 559 -5.16 2.75 -25.90
C LEU A 559 -5.96 1.43 -25.87
N PRO A 560 -7.17 1.39 -26.46
CA PRO A 560 -7.76 2.37 -27.38
C PRO A 560 -8.66 3.44 -26.72
N LYS A 561 -8.57 3.63 -25.39
CA LYS A 561 -9.49 4.51 -24.66
C LYS A 561 -9.37 5.97 -25.08
N SER A 562 -10.52 6.63 -25.22
CA SER A 562 -10.63 8.01 -25.67
C SER A 562 -11.54 8.88 -24.80
N PHE A 563 -11.27 10.18 -24.80
CA PHE A 563 -12.15 11.24 -24.32
C PHE A 563 -12.32 12.27 -25.44
N LYS A 564 -13.54 12.76 -25.66
CA LYS A 564 -13.88 13.57 -26.82
C LYS A 564 -14.61 14.84 -26.41
N ILE A 565 -14.35 15.91 -27.14
CA ILE A 565 -14.96 17.23 -26.94
C ILE A 565 -15.46 17.74 -28.28
N LEU A 566 -16.75 17.99 -28.38
CA LEU A 566 -17.42 18.59 -29.53
C LEU A 566 -17.90 19.99 -29.14
N LEU A 567 -17.54 20.98 -29.95
CA LEU A 567 -18.03 22.36 -29.82
C LEU A 567 -19.01 22.67 -30.95
N ILE A 568 -20.09 23.39 -30.63
CA ILE A 568 -21.19 23.68 -31.56
C ILE A 568 -21.58 25.16 -31.46
N ASP A 569 -21.55 25.84 -32.60
CA ASP A 569 -21.99 27.22 -32.82
C ASP A 569 -23.26 27.20 -33.66
N PHE A 570 -24.30 27.94 -33.25
CA PHE A 570 -25.61 27.98 -33.91
C PHE A 570 -25.69 29.03 -35.03
N GLY A 571 -24.56 29.45 -35.57
CA GLY A 571 -24.53 30.39 -36.70
C GLY A 571 -25.03 31.78 -36.34
N ALA A 572 -25.20 32.64 -37.34
CA ALA A 572 -25.54 34.05 -37.15
C ALA A 572 -26.97 34.25 -36.63
N ASN A 573 -27.87 33.30 -36.86
CA ASN A 573 -29.25 33.37 -36.38
C ASN A 573 -29.39 32.97 -34.89
N GLY A 574 -28.40 32.32 -34.30
CA GLY A 574 -28.41 31.87 -32.90
C GLY A 574 -29.43 30.75 -32.60
N VAL A 575 -29.87 30.01 -33.62
CA VAL A 575 -30.92 28.98 -33.54
C VAL A 575 -30.37 27.63 -34.01
N SER A 576 -30.54 26.59 -33.20
CA SER A 576 -30.14 25.23 -33.57
C SER A 576 -30.88 24.72 -34.81
N GLY A 577 -30.13 24.13 -35.75
CA GLY A 577 -30.67 23.55 -36.97
C GLY A 577 -31.10 24.58 -38.01
N GLY A 578 -30.59 25.82 -37.92
CA GLY A 578 -30.90 26.94 -38.82
C GLY A 578 -30.24 26.86 -40.19
N GLY A 579 -29.35 25.88 -40.39
CA GLY A 579 -28.60 25.65 -41.63
C GLY A 579 -27.28 26.41 -41.72
N ASP A 580 -26.96 27.22 -40.71
CA ASP A 580 -25.70 27.94 -40.51
C ASP A 580 -24.91 27.46 -39.28
N ASP A 581 -25.40 26.44 -38.58
CA ASP A 581 -24.68 25.77 -37.50
C ASP A 581 -23.33 25.21 -37.96
N SER A 582 -22.33 25.28 -37.08
CA SER A 582 -21.00 24.70 -37.32
C SER A 582 -20.50 23.96 -36.09
N GLN A 583 -19.75 22.86 -36.31
CA GLN A 583 -19.29 22.03 -35.20
C GLN A 583 -18.04 21.22 -35.56
N HIS A 584 -17.26 20.85 -34.55
CA HIS A 584 -16.14 19.92 -34.71
C HIS A 584 -15.84 19.16 -33.42
N GLU A 585 -15.53 17.87 -33.54
CA GLU A 585 -15.14 17.01 -32.41
C GLU A 585 -13.62 16.78 -32.43
N LEU A 586 -12.98 16.97 -31.28
CA LEU A 586 -11.61 16.52 -31.02
C LEU A 586 -11.63 15.27 -30.15
N SER A 587 -10.67 14.36 -30.38
CA SER A 587 -10.48 13.12 -29.62
C SER A 587 -9.10 13.10 -28.97
N PHE A 588 -9.08 12.81 -27.67
CA PHE A 588 -7.90 12.73 -26.82
C PHE A 588 -7.67 11.29 -26.38
N THR A 589 -6.41 10.84 -26.39
CA THR A 589 -6.01 9.48 -26.01
C THR A 589 -4.70 9.52 -25.22
N ALA A 590 -4.21 8.38 -24.74
CA ALA A 590 -2.85 8.32 -24.17
C ALA A 590 -1.74 8.74 -25.17
N ALA A 591 -2.01 8.78 -26.48
CA ALA A 591 -1.05 9.15 -27.52
C ALA A 591 -1.17 10.60 -28.03
N THR A 592 -2.10 11.40 -27.51
CA THR A 592 -2.22 12.83 -27.88
C THR A 592 -1.26 13.70 -27.08
N THR A 593 -1.14 14.99 -27.45
CA THR A 593 -0.39 15.98 -26.68
C THR A 593 -1.36 17.09 -26.22
N PRO A 594 -1.72 17.16 -24.93
CA PRO A 594 -1.31 16.24 -23.85
C PRO A 594 -2.00 14.86 -23.95
N GLY A 595 -1.36 13.85 -23.35
CA GLY A 595 -1.86 12.48 -23.32
C GLY A 595 -2.72 12.23 -22.09
N LEU A 596 -3.74 11.37 -22.22
CA LEU A 596 -4.59 10.98 -21.08
C LEU A 596 -3.82 10.12 -20.07
N VAL A 597 -3.87 10.48 -18.79
CA VAL A 597 -3.17 9.78 -17.70
C VAL A 597 -4.16 9.38 -16.60
N THR A 598 -4.21 8.09 -16.28
CA THR A 598 -5.02 7.58 -15.17
C THR A 598 -4.53 8.14 -13.84
N GLY A 599 -5.46 8.64 -13.01
CA GLY A 599 -5.15 9.12 -11.66
C GLY A 599 -4.41 10.47 -11.60
N SER A 600 -4.27 11.19 -12.71
CA SER A 600 -3.61 12.51 -12.77
C SER A 600 -4.47 13.55 -13.49
N TRP A 601 -4.31 14.82 -13.13
CA TRP A 601 -4.95 15.92 -13.86
C TRP A 601 -4.25 16.12 -15.21
N VAL A 602 -5.06 16.32 -16.25
CA VAL A 602 -4.61 16.60 -17.61
C VAL A 602 -5.31 17.88 -18.08
N SER A 603 -4.52 18.93 -18.31
CA SER A 603 -5.00 20.20 -18.86
C SER A 603 -5.10 20.13 -20.37
N ILE A 604 -6.30 19.86 -20.88
CA ILE A 604 -6.59 19.91 -22.32
C ILE A 604 -6.63 21.38 -22.74
N ASP A 605 -5.49 21.90 -23.20
CA ASP A 605 -5.35 23.25 -23.73
C ASP A 605 -5.01 23.19 -25.22
N VAL A 606 -5.98 23.53 -26.08
CA VAL A 606 -5.86 23.39 -27.54
C VAL A 606 -6.18 24.70 -28.27
N PRO A 607 -5.49 25.00 -29.38
CA PRO A 607 -5.88 26.08 -30.27
C PRO A 607 -7.31 25.89 -30.79
N LEU A 608 -8.11 26.96 -30.81
CA LEU A 608 -9.45 26.95 -31.42
C LEU A 608 -9.40 26.68 -32.93
N SER A 609 -8.26 26.89 -33.57
CA SER A 609 -8.00 26.51 -34.97
C SER A 609 -8.00 24.99 -35.20
N ASN A 610 -7.81 24.18 -34.16
CA ASN A 610 -7.86 22.71 -34.28
C ASN A 610 -9.29 22.22 -34.51
N PHE A 611 -10.31 22.98 -34.08
CA PHE A 611 -11.71 22.71 -34.37
C PHE A 611 -12.06 23.15 -35.79
N THR A 612 -11.49 22.48 -36.80
CA THR A 612 -11.51 22.93 -38.21
C THR A 612 -12.92 23.03 -38.82
N GLY A 613 -13.89 22.29 -38.28
CA GLY A 613 -15.32 22.36 -38.66
C GLY A 613 -16.14 23.40 -37.90
N LEU A 614 -15.58 24.05 -36.86
CA LEU A 614 -16.22 25.11 -36.09
C LEU A 614 -15.94 26.46 -36.77
N THR A 615 -16.63 26.68 -37.90
CA THR A 615 -16.47 27.84 -38.79
C THR A 615 -17.09 29.12 -38.22
N GLY A 616 -18.13 29.01 -37.40
CA GLY A 616 -18.70 30.07 -36.57
C GLY A 616 -18.13 30.06 -35.14
N LYS A 617 -17.97 31.24 -34.53
CA LYS A 617 -17.50 31.39 -33.14
C LYS A 617 -18.22 32.50 -32.36
N SER A 618 -19.17 33.19 -32.98
CA SER A 618 -19.88 34.32 -32.38
C SER A 618 -21.11 33.90 -31.58
N ASN A 619 -21.59 32.67 -31.80
CA ASN A 619 -22.79 32.12 -31.20
C ASN A 619 -22.54 30.67 -30.76
N LEU A 620 -21.43 30.44 -30.07
CA LEU A 620 -21.14 29.14 -29.48
C LEU A 620 -22.21 28.87 -28.42
N ALA A 621 -22.96 27.79 -28.57
CA ALA A 621 -24.16 27.54 -27.76
C ALA A 621 -24.12 26.22 -27.00
N GLN A 622 -23.30 25.27 -27.45
CA GLN A 622 -23.31 23.91 -26.92
C GLN A 622 -21.92 23.26 -26.97
N MET A 623 -21.66 22.42 -25.97
CA MET A 623 -20.52 21.50 -25.92
C MET A 623 -21.01 20.08 -25.64
N VAL A 624 -20.36 19.07 -26.19
CA VAL A 624 -20.62 17.66 -25.85
C VAL A 624 -19.31 17.01 -25.43
N ILE A 625 -19.33 16.33 -24.28
CA ILE A 625 -18.24 15.45 -23.86
C ILE A 625 -18.66 14.00 -24.04
N SER A 626 -17.78 13.14 -24.55
CA SER A 626 -18.08 11.73 -24.80
C SER A 626 -16.81 10.86 -24.76
N GLY A 627 -16.96 9.55 -24.90
CA GLY A 627 -15.83 8.63 -25.05
C GLY A 627 -15.97 7.34 -24.23
N ASP A 628 -14.83 6.73 -23.92
CA ASP A 628 -14.73 5.44 -23.24
C ASP A 628 -14.58 5.55 -21.72
N LEU A 629 -14.24 6.73 -21.20
CA LEU A 629 -14.07 6.99 -19.77
C LEU A 629 -15.44 7.13 -19.12
N LYS A 630 -15.74 6.28 -18.14
CA LYS A 630 -17.03 6.28 -17.43
C LYS A 630 -17.10 7.29 -16.30
N THR A 631 -15.95 7.62 -15.73
CA THR A 631 -15.79 8.50 -14.59
C THR A 631 -14.79 9.59 -14.94
N VAL A 632 -15.26 10.84 -15.03
CA VAL A 632 -14.43 11.99 -15.39
C VAL A 632 -14.76 13.15 -14.47
N TRP A 633 -13.72 13.69 -13.83
CA TRP A 633 -13.78 14.96 -13.13
C TRP A 633 -13.37 16.06 -14.10
N VAL A 634 -14.16 17.11 -14.18
CA VAL A 634 -13.96 18.25 -15.08
C VAL A 634 -13.86 19.53 -14.24
N GLY A 635 -12.80 20.29 -14.46
CA GLY A 635 -12.55 21.61 -13.89
C GLY A 635 -12.13 22.60 -14.97
N ASN A 636 -12.11 23.89 -14.61
CA ASN A 636 -11.53 24.97 -15.41
C ASN A 636 -11.88 24.92 -16.92
N VAL A 637 -13.16 25.02 -17.25
CA VAL A 637 -13.63 25.07 -18.64
C VAL A 637 -13.72 26.51 -19.10
N TYR A 638 -12.88 26.93 -20.04
CA TYR A 638 -12.89 28.31 -20.54
C TYR A 638 -12.26 28.48 -21.92
N PHE A 639 -12.58 29.61 -22.57
CA PHE A 639 -11.96 30.09 -23.79
C PHE A 639 -11.11 31.32 -23.47
N TYR A 640 -9.95 31.48 -24.11
CA TYR A 640 -9.11 32.64 -23.87
C TYR A 640 -8.33 33.12 -25.08
N LYS A 641 -7.89 34.39 -25.02
CA LYS A 641 -6.96 34.98 -26.00
C LYS A 641 -5.53 34.55 -25.68
N GLY A 642 -5.07 33.48 -26.31
CA GLY A 642 -3.64 33.15 -26.42
C GLY A 642 -3.01 33.98 -27.54
N GLY A 643 -2.21 34.99 -27.18
CA GLY A 643 -1.49 35.82 -28.15
C GLY A 643 -1.21 37.27 -27.75
N GLY A 644 -1.74 37.77 -26.63
CA GLY A 644 -1.45 39.11 -26.12
C GLY A 644 -1.51 39.13 -24.60
N THR A 645 -0.41 39.55 -23.96
CA THR A 645 -0.17 39.56 -22.50
C THR A 645 -0.46 38.20 -21.83
N THR A 646 0.56 37.33 -21.78
CA THR A 646 0.48 36.01 -21.14
C THR A 646 0.09 36.15 -19.68
N PRO A 647 -1.02 35.56 -19.27
CA PRO A 647 -1.38 35.51 -17.87
C PRO A 647 -0.92 34.15 -17.33
N GLY A 648 -0.45 34.17 -16.09
CA GLY A 648 0.54 33.23 -15.57
C GLY A 648 1.92 33.85 -15.56
N GLY A 649 2.03 35.17 -15.49
CA GLY A 649 3.22 35.87 -15.03
C GLY A 649 3.07 36.30 -13.56
N PRO A 650 4.14 36.76 -12.92
CA PRO A 650 4.08 37.27 -11.56
C PRO A 650 3.14 38.49 -11.49
N THR A 651 2.32 38.56 -10.44
CA THR A 651 1.44 39.72 -10.18
C THR A 651 2.07 40.74 -9.24
N THR A 652 3.14 40.34 -8.55
CA THR A 652 3.99 41.19 -7.71
C THR A 652 5.39 41.23 -8.32
N PRO A 653 6.10 42.37 -8.24
CA PRO A 653 7.46 42.48 -8.76
C PRO A 653 8.43 41.61 -7.93
N ALA A 654 9.63 41.39 -8.44
CA ALA A 654 10.67 40.73 -7.65
C ALA A 654 11.00 41.54 -6.38
N PRO A 655 11.52 40.89 -5.32
CA PRO A 655 11.95 41.61 -4.12
C PRO A 655 12.91 42.76 -4.45
N THR A 656 12.61 43.97 -4.00
CA THR A 656 13.48 45.13 -4.27
C THR A 656 14.82 44.94 -3.53
N PRO A 657 15.97 44.98 -4.24
CA PRO A 657 17.28 44.89 -3.61
C PRO A 657 17.50 46.00 -2.56
N THR A 658 18.15 45.66 -1.45
CA THR A 658 18.37 46.58 -0.30
C THR A 658 19.84 46.87 0.00
N LEU A 659 20.76 46.30 -0.79
CA LEU A 659 22.19 46.49 -0.61
C LEU A 659 22.59 47.94 -0.93
N PRO A 660 23.61 48.50 -0.25
CA PRO A 660 24.14 49.81 -0.63
C PRO A 660 24.63 49.79 -2.07
N ALA A 661 24.23 50.78 -2.89
CA ALA A 661 24.61 50.85 -4.30
C ALA A 661 26.13 50.88 -4.53
N SER A 662 26.93 51.29 -3.53
CA SER A 662 28.40 51.22 -3.58
C SER A 662 28.96 49.81 -3.62
N ASN A 663 28.18 48.81 -3.20
CA ASN A 663 28.56 47.41 -3.11
C ASN A 663 28.00 46.58 -4.28
N VAL A 664 27.37 47.22 -5.29
CA VAL A 664 26.62 46.52 -6.33
C VAL A 664 27.11 46.93 -7.72
N ILE A 665 27.39 45.94 -8.57
CA ILE A 665 27.51 46.11 -10.02
C ILE A 665 26.23 45.56 -10.65
N SER A 666 25.28 46.44 -10.99
CA SER A 666 23.98 46.06 -11.52
C SER A 666 24.00 45.93 -13.03
N LEU A 667 23.56 44.78 -13.56
CA LEU A 667 23.33 44.58 -14.99
C LEU A 667 21.87 44.87 -15.35
N PHE A 668 20.92 44.46 -14.49
CA PHE A 668 19.50 44.72 -14.67
C PHE A 668 18.78 44.83 -13.33
N SER A 669 18.42 46.04 -12.91
CA SER A 669 17.53 46.29 -11.77
C SER A 669 17.02 47.73 -11.86
N ASP A 670 15.78 47.97 -11.41
CA ASP A 670 15.26 49.33 -11.24
C ASP A 670 15.80 50.02 -9.97
N ALA A 671 16.38 49.26 -9.04
CA ALA A 671 16.88 49.78 -7.76
C ALA A 671 18.27 50.45 -7.88
N TYR A 672 19.02 50.15 -8.94
CA TYR A 672 20.40 50.59 -9.13
C TYR A 672 20.64 51.20 -10.52
N THR A 673 21.77 51.89 -10.67
CA THR A 673 22.23 52.29 -12.01
C THR A 673 22.87 51.10 -12.69
N ASN A 674 22.31 50.69 -13.84
CA ASN A 674 22.79 49.53 -14.59
C ASN A 674 24.02 49.88 -15.44
N VAL A 675 24.99 48.96 -15.47
CA VAL A 675 26.11 48.98 -16.42
C VAL A 675 25.63 48.54 -17.81
N PRO A 676 26.32 48.92 -18.90
CA PRO A 676 25.91 48.51 -20.24
C PRO A 676 25.98 46.99 -20.43
N VAL A 677 24.97 46.42 -21.10
CA VAL A 677 24.89 45.02 -21.57
C VAL A 677 24.63 45.06 -23.07
N ASP A 678 25.40 44.33 -23.87
CA ASP A 678 25.32 44.39 -25.34
C ASP A 678 24.05 43.74 -25.87
N THR A 679 23.71 42.55 -25.36
CA THR A 679 22.44 41.88 -25.65
C THR A 679 21.98 41.01 -24.48
N TRP A 680 20.66 40.92 -24.33
CA TRP A 680 19.98 40.05 -23.38
C TRP A 680 19.51 38.73 -23.99
N SER A 681 19.64 38.59 -25.31
CA SER A 681 19.34 37.37 -26.06
C SER A 681 20.27 37.35 -27.28
N ALA A 682 21.29 36.53 -27.22
CA ALA A 682 22.32 36.44 -28.24
C ALA A 682 21.82 35.71 -29.49
N SER A 683 22.36 36.04 -30.67
CA SER A 683 21.87 35.46 -31.93
C SER A 683 22.05 33.94 -32.05
N TRP A 684 22.89 33.36 -31.20
CA TRP A 684 23.16 31.92 -31.12
C TRP A 684 22.25 31.21 -30.11
N ASP A 685 21.40 31.93 -29.39
CA ASP A 685 20.54 31.36 -28.37
C ASP A 685 19.27 30.73 -28.94
N GLN A 686 18.49 30.09 -28.08
CA GLN A 686 17.18 29.53 -28.41
C GLN A 686 16.17 29.91 -27.32
N ALA A 687 15.74 31.17 -27.37
CA ALA A 687 14.66 31.71 -26.55
C ALA A 687 13.99 32.90 -27.26
N ASP A 688 12.72 33.13 -26.93
CA ASP A 688 12.00 34.35 -27.29
C ASP A 688 12.05 35.32 -26.11
N LEU A 689 12.83 36.39 -26.24
CA LEU A 689 12.90 37.46 -25.23
C LEU A 689 11.85 38.54 -25.49
N THR A 690 11.14 38.95 -24.43
CA THR A 690 10.28 40.13 -24.41
C THR A 690 10.56 40.96 -23.17
N ASP A 691 10.73 42.26 -23.33
CA ASP A 691 10.74 43.20 -22.20
C ASP A 691 9.30 43.53 -21.80
N THR A 692 8.98 43.45 -20.50
CA THR A 692 7.66 43.77 -19.95
C THR A 692 7.80 44.42 -18.58
N THR A 693 6.67 44.85 -18.00
CA THR A 693 6.64 45.36 -16.62
C THR A 693 5.68 44.56 -15.75
N ILE A 694 5.94 44.52 -14.44
CA ILE A 694 5.08 43.96 -13.41
C ILE A 694 4.92 45.01 -12.32
N ALA A 695 3.69 45.50 -12.13
CA ALA A 695 3.40 46.60 -11.20
C ALA A 695 4.32 47.83 -11.39
N GLY A 696 4.77 48.08 -12.63
CA GLY A 696 5.65 49.20 -12.98
C GLY A 696 7.16 48.93 -12.86
N ASN A 697 7.58 47.77 -12.36
CA ASN A 697 8.97 47.32 -12.34
C ASN A 697 9.30 46.54 -13.63
N ASN A 698 10.45 46.83 -14.23
CA ASN A 698 10.89 46.27 -15.49
C ASN A 698 11.40 44.84 -15.30
N VAL A 699 10.97 43.92 -16.16
CA VAL A 699 11.38 42.51 -16.11
C VAL A 699 11.66 41.95 -17.51
N LYS A 700 12.63 41.04 -17.59
CA LYS A 700 12.93 40.25 -18.80
C LYS A 700 12.04 39.02 -18.81
N LEU A 701 11.37 38.72 -19.93
CA LEU A 701 10.55 37.52 -20.07
C LEU A 701 11.07 36.65 -21.21
N TYR A 702 11.62 35.49 -20.86
CA TYR A 702 12.03 34.45 -21.79
C TYR A 702 10.91 33.43 -21.97
N ARG A 703 10.55 33.13 -23.22
CA ARG A 703 9.63 32.05 -23.64
C ARG A 703 10.32 31.11 -24.59
N ASN A 704 9.78 29.91 -24.77
CA ASN A 704 10.40 28.87 -25.59
C ASN A 704 11.89 28.65 -25.21
N LEU A 705 12.21 28.88 -23.93
CA LEU A 705 13.57 28.87 -23.44
C LEU A 705 14.13 27.46 -23.48
N VAL A 706 15.17 27.27 -24.29
CA VAL A 706 16.06 26.11 -24.22
C VAL A 706 17.40 26.55 -23.63
N TYR A 707 17.94 27.66 -24.13
CA TYR A 707 19.05 28.41 -23.54
C TYR A 707 19.03 29.85 -24.06
N ALA A 708 19.39 30.82 -23.22
CA ALA A 708 19.49 32.23 -23.56
C ALA A 708 20.85 32.80 -23.17
N GLY A 709 21.46 33.57 -24.08
CA GLY A 709 22.77 34.19 -23.89
C GLY A 709 22.66 35.68 -23.62
N VAL A 710 23.28 36.14 -22.54
CA VAL A 710 23.47 37.55 -22.21
C VAL A 710 24.94 37.90 -22.41
N GLU A 711 25.24 38.94 -23.18
CA GLU A 711 26.60 39.27 -23.59
C GLU A 711 27.00 40.69 -23.17
N CYS A 712 28.21 40.81 -22.64
CA CYS A 712 28.90 42.04 -22.23
C CYS A 712 30.29 42.07 -22.89
N LEU A 713 30.35 41.86 -24.21
CA LEU A 713 31.59 41.76 -24.99
C LEU A 713 32.28 43.12 -25.16
N THR A 714 31.53 44.21 -25.30
CA THR A 714 32.11 45.55 -25.49
C THR A 714 32.60 46.13 -24.18
N ASN A 715 31.90 45.84 -23.08
CA ASN A 715 32.22 46.30 -21.73
C ASN A 715 32.12 45.12 -20.77
N THR A 716 33.18 44.32 -20.70
CA THR A 716 33.24 43.19 -19.76
C THR A 716 33.16 43.68 -18.32
N ILE A 717 32.56 42.88 -17.45
CA ILE A 717 32.34 43.26 -16.05
C ILE A 717 33.52 42.83 -15.18
N ASN A 718 34.13 43.80 -14.50
CA ASN A 718 35.15 43.53 -13.49
C ASN A 718 34.50 43.26 -12.13
N ALA A 719 34.23 41.98 -11.86
CA ALA A 719 33.65 41.47 -10.63
C ALA A 719 34.72 40.99 -9.62
N THR A 720 35.99 41.41 -9.76
CA THR A 720 37.09 40.94 -8.87
C THR A 720 36.90 41.27 -7.40
N SER A 721 36.24 42.40 -7.09
CA SER A 721 35.93 42.84 -5.73
C SER A 721 34.59 42.31 -5.20
N MET A 722 33.85 41.55 -6.02
CA MET A 722 32.52 41.02 -5.70
C MET A 722 32.64 39.61 -5.11
N THR A 723 31.71 39.26 -4.22
CA THR A 723 31.67 37.96 -3.54
C THR A 723 30.48 37.10 -4.00
N HIS A 724 29.41 37.72 -4.52
CA HIS A 724 28.18 37.03 -4.90
C HIS A 724 27.65 37.48 -6.26
N PHE A 725 26.89 36.60 -6.90
CA PHE A 725 26.02 36.88 -8.05
C PHE A 725 24.57 36.71 -7.61
N HIS A 726 23.74 37.72 -7.85
CA HIS A 726 22.31 37.73 -7.55
C HIS A 726 21.46 37.72 -8.82
N MET A 727 20.37 36.95 -8.79
CA MET A 727 19.33 36.93 -9.81
C MET A 727 17.98 36.55 -9.18
N ASP A 728 16.92 37.28 -9.52
CA ASP A 728 15.55 36.88 -9.21
C ASP A 728 14.89 36.24 -10.43
N ILE A 729 14.28 35.06 -10.25
CA ILE A 729 13.47 34.43 -11.30
C ILE A 729 12.07 34.10 -10.82
N TRP A 730 11.12 34.05 -11.74
CA TRP A 730 9.79 33.50 -11.51
C TRP A 730 9.39 32.66 -12.71
N THR A 731 8.75 31.52 -12.46
CA THR A 731 8.27 30.63 -13.53
C THR A 731 6.88 30.07 -13.22
N PRO A 732 6.01 29.96 -14.23
CA PRO A 732 4.73 29.27 -14.13
C PRO A 732 4.90 27.77 -14.43
N ASN A 733 6.07 27.34 -14.92
CA ASN A 733 6.30 25.94 -15.22
C ASN A 733 6.39 25.12 -13.93
N ALA A 734 5.91 23.88 -13.98
CA ALA A 734 6.07 22.93 -12.89
C ALA A 734 7.57 22.67 -12.64
N THR A 735 8.02 22.84 -11.40
CA THR A 735 9.43 22.62 -11.00
C THR A 735 9.67 21.23 -10.40
N SER A 736 8.62 20.41 -10.27
CA SER A 736 8.67 19.01 -9.84
C SER A 736 9.09 18.05 -10.96
N GLY A 737 9.40 16.79 -10.63
CA GLY A 737 9.61 15.74 -11.64
C GLY A 737 10.98 15.78 -12.33
N GLY A 738 12.00 16.32 -11.68
CA GLY A 738 13.38 16.35 -12.21
C GLY A 738 13.69 17.53 -13.14
N VAL A 739 12.79 18.51 -13.24
CA VAL A 739 13.02 19.77 -13.96
C VAL A 739 14.13 20.58 -13.28
N VAL A 740 15.01 21.19 -14.08
CA VAL A 740 16.15 21.98 -13.60
C VAL A 740 16.24 23.35 -14.28
N PHE A 741 16.85 24.31 -13.61
CA PHE A 741 17.27 25.61 -14.15
C PHE A 741 18.76 25.78 -13.95
N LYS A 742 19.45 26.37 -14.92
CA LYS A 742 20.91 26.44 -14.91
C LYS A 742 21.39 27.85 -15.16
N ILE A 743 22.46 28.21 -14.45
CA ILE A 743 23.14 29.50 -14.53
C ILE A 743 24.60 29.23 -14.82
N LYS A 744 25.09 29.78 -15.92
CA LYS A 744 26.50 29.70 -16.31
C LYS A 744 27.10 31.09 -16.45
N LEU A 745 28.29 31.25 -15.90
CA LEU A 745 29.08 32.47 -15.97
C LEU A 745 30.37 32.22 -16.76
N VAL A 746 30.78 33.19 -17.58
CA VAL A 746 31.96 33.12 -18.46
C VAL A 746 32.80 34.39 -18.30
N ASP A 747 34.10 34.22 -18.03
CA ASP A 747 35.13 35.27 -18.00
C ASP A 747 36.14 35.02 -19.13
N PHE A 748 36.43 36.03 -19.94
CA PHE A 748 37.38 35.93 -21.08
C PHE A 748 38.86 36.02 -20.66
N GLY A 749 39.18 35.58 -19.44
CA GLY A 749 40.54 35.49 -18.95
C GLY A 749 41.24 36.84 -18.85
N ALA A 750 42.58 36.83 -18.77
CA ALA A 750 43.38 38.03 -18.60
C ALA A 750 43.48 38.89 -19.88
N ASN A 751 43.29 38.29 -21.05
CA ASN A 751 43.34 39.00 -22.32
C ASN A 751 42.03 39.73 -22.69
N GLY A 752 40.93 39.43 -22.00
CA GLY A 752 39.62 40.06 -22.19
C GLY A 752 39.01 39.78 -23.57
N SER A 753 39.38 38.68 -24.24
CA SER A 753 38.95 38.32 -25.60
C SER A 753 38.63 36.83 -25.71
N PHE A 754 37.47 36.52 -26.32
CA PHE A 754 37.03 35.13 -26.54
C PHE A 754 38.03 34.31 -27.36
N GLY A 755 38.23 33.05 -26.95
CA GLY A 755 39.01 32.05 -27.69
C GLY A 755 40.52 32.16 -27.54
N GLY A 756 41.00 32.93 -26.56
CA GLY A 756 42.44 33.17 -26.31
C GLY A 756 43.16 32.08 -25.48
N GLY A 757 42.44 31.06 -25.01
CA GLY A 757 42.98 29.94 -24.23
C GLY A 757 43.04 30.15 -22.72
N ASP A 758 42.60 31.32 -22.24
CA ASP A 758 42.47 31.71 -20.83
C ASP A 758 41.01 31.96 -20.40
N ASP A 759 40.04 31.73 -21.27
CA ASP A 759 38.62 31.77 -20.95
C ASP A 759 38.27 30.74 -19.86
N VAL A 760 37.50 31.16 -18.86
CA VAL A 760 37.04 30.30 -17.79
C VAL A 760 35.53 30.43 -17.60
N GLU A 761 34.90 29.29 -17.31
CA GLU A 761 33.45 29.21 -17.20
C GLU A 761 33.03 28.12 -16.22
N HIS A 762 31.86 28.30 -15.60
CA HIS A 762 31.27 27.27 -14.75
C HIS A 762 29.74 27.36 -14.79
N GLU A 763 29.06 26.22 -14.77
CA GLU A 763 27.60 26.10 -14.78
C GLU A 763 27.11 25.49 -13.46
N LEU A 764 26.13 26.13 -12.85
CA LEU A 764 25.39 25.60 -11.69
C LEU A 764 24.00 25.15 -12.11
N THR A 765 23.49 24.11 -11.45
CA THR A 765 22.17 23.52 -11.69
C THR A 765 21.30 23.62 -10.43
N PHE A 766 20.10 24.14 -10.59
CA PHE A 766 19.10 24.36 -9.54
C PHE A 766 17.87 23.49 -9.81
N SER A 767 17.24 22.98 -8.75
CA SER A 767 16.06 22.10 -8.81
C SER A 767 15.12 22.36 -7.63
N ALA A 768 13.99 21.66 -7.57
CA ALA A 768 13.11 21.70 -6.40
C ALA A 768 13.78 21.20 -5.09
N THR A 769 14.96 20.58 -5.16
CA THR A 769 15.70 20.05 -4.00
C THR A 769 16.97 20.84 -3.69
N THR A 770 17.28 21.92 -4.40
CA THR A 770 18.42 22.80 -4.08
C THR A 770 18.07 23.84 -3.02
N SER A 771 19.06 24.60 -2.56
CA SER A 771 18.87 25.76 -1.68
C SER A 771 19.47 27.01 -2.34
N PRO A 772 18.67 27.99 -2.78
CA PRO A 772 17.20 28.02 -2.72
C PRO A 772 16.56 26.95 -3.64
N ALA A 773 15.35 26.52 -3.28
CA ALA A 773 14.59 25.54 -4.04
C ALA A 773 13.86 26.23 -5.20
N LEU A 774 13.81 25.59 -6.37
CA LEU A 774 12.97 26.06 -7.47
C LEU A 774 11.48 25.87 -7.14
N THR A 775 10.74 26.96 -7.11
CA THR A 775 9.29 26.97 -6.81
C THR A 775 8.46 27.49 -7.98
N THR A 776 7.45 26.73 -8.38
CA THR A 776 6.44 27.19 -9.34
C THR A 776 5.62 28.33 -8.77
N GLY A 777 5.38 29.38 -9.56
CA GLY A 777 4.46 30.46 -9.25
C GLY A 777 4.95 31.46 -8.20
N SER A 778 6.21 31.41 -7.79
CA SER A 778 6.82 32.34 -6.81
C SER A 778 8.19 32.83 -7.27
N TRP A 779 8.57 34.02 -6.80
CA TRP A 779 9.91 34.57 -7.06
C TRP A 779 10.94 33.79 -6.23
N VAL A 780 12.02 33.36 -6.89
CA VAL A 780 13.17 32.71 -6.29
C VAL A 780 14.37 33.64 -6.45
N SER A 781 14.91 34.06 -5.31
CA SER A 781 16.12 34.88 -5.26
C SER A 781 17.34 33.98 -5.15
N PHE A 782 18.12 33.90 -6.23
CA PHE A 782 19.42 33.24 -6.24
C PHE A 782 20.49 34.20 -5.80
N ASP A 783 20.93 34.10 -4.55
CA ASP A 783 22.12 34.79 -4.05
C ASP A 783 23.28 33.79 -3.95
N ILE A 784 24.12 33.75 -4.99
CA ILE A 784 25.07 32.67 -5.22
C ILE A 784 26.49 33.16 -4.90
N PRO A 785 27.19 32.54 -3.93
CA PRO A 785 28.61 32.82 -3.72
C PRO A 785 29.41 32.54 -4.99
N LEU A 786 30.23 33.50 -5.43
CA LEU A 786 31.08 33.33 -6.62
C LEU A 786 32.08 32.18 -6.46
N SER A 787 32.40 31.80 -5.22
CA SER A 787 33.21 30.61 -4.91
C SER A 787 32.55 29.28 -5.32
N SER A 788 31.23 29.25 -5.52
CA SER A 788 30.50 28.08 -6.00
C SER A 788 30.78 27.78 -7.48
N PHE A 789 31.18 28.79 -8.26
CA PHE A 789 31.60 28.64 -9.65
C PHE A 789 33.07 28.19 -9.70
N THR A 790 33.35 26.95 -9.29
CA THR A 790 34.71 26.48 -8.98
C THR A 790 35.69 26.54 -10.16
N SER A 791 35.18 26.49 -11.38
CA SER A 791 35.98 26.61 -12.61
C SER A 791 36.15 28.06 -13.09
N LEU A 792 35.40 29.02 -12.53
CA LEU A 792 35.48 30.45 -12.85
C LEU A 792 36.64 31.10 -12.06
N THR A 793 37.87 30.75 -12.44
CA THR A 793 39.08 31.10 -11.66
C THR A 793 39.47 32.58 -11.76
N THR A 794 39.00 33.30 -12.78
CA THR A 794 39.12 34.76 -12.96
C THR A 794 37.74 35.43 -12.94
N LYS A 795 37.72 36.74 -12.63
CA LYS A 795 36.49 37.55 -12.51
C LYS A 795 36.68 38.99 -13.03
N ALA A 796 37.75 39.24 -13.79
CA ALA A 796 38.13 40.58 -14.23
C ALA A 796 37.43 41.00 -15.52
N HIS A 797 37.00 40.02 -16.33
CA HIS A 797 36.41 40.23 -17.64
C HIS A 797 35.21 39.30 -17.84
N MET A 798 34.24 39.36 -16.93
CA MET A 798 32.98 38.63 -17.06
C MET A 798 32.27 39.11 -18.33
N ALA A 799 32.14 38.22 -19.31
CA ALA A 799 31.75 38.57 -20.67
C ALA A 799 30.42 37.97 -21.09
N GLN A 800 30.04 36.82 -20.51
CA GLN A 800 28.77 36.17 -20.83
C GLN A 800 28.11 35.57 -19.58
N PHE A 801 26.78 35.58 -19.61
CA PHE A 801 25.91 34.90 -18.68
C PHE A 801 24.89 34.09 -19.48
N ILE A 802 24.69 32.82 -19.13
CA ILE A 802 23.78 31.92 -19.85
C ILE A 802 22.79 31.32 -18.87
N ILE A 803 21.50 31.39 -19.24
CA ILE A 803 20.43 30.63 -18.58
C ILE A 803 19.99 29.49 -19.47
N SER A 804 19.74 28.32 -18.89
CA SER A 804 19.25 27.15 -19.63
C SER A 804 18.51 26.18 -18.69
N GLY A 805 17.95 25.10 -19.25
CA GLY A 805 17.35 24.03 -18.45
C GLY A 805 16.01 23.54 -19.00
N GLY A 806 15.15 23.04 -18.09
CA GLY A 806 13.82 22.50 -18.41
C GLY A 806 12.67 23.48 -18.23
N LEU A 807 12.95 24.74 -17.87
CA LEU A 807 11.92 25.79 -17.76
C LEU A 807 11.74 26.48 -19.12
N ASN A 808 10.56 26.34 -19.71
CA ASN A 808 10.25 26.93 -21.02
C ASN A 808 9.90 28.43 -20.93
N THR A 809 9.40 28.89 -19.78
CA THR A 809 9.03 30.29 -19.55
C THR A 809 9.58 30.79 -18.21
N VAL A 810 10.37 31.87 -18.26
CA VAL A 810 11.03 32.44 -17.09
C VAL A 810 10.98 33.97 -17.15
N TRP A 811 10.49 34.58 -16.08
CA TRP A 811 10.65 36.00 -15.79
C TRP A 811 11.92 36.18 -14.99
N VAL A 812 12.71 37.18 -15.35
CA VAL A 812 14.00 37.48 -14.72
C VAL A 812 14.06 38.96 -14.37
N ASP A 813 14.51 39.24 -13.15
CA ASP A 813 14.77 40.59 -12.64
C ASP A 813 16.02 40.59 -11.74
N ASN A 814 16.49 41.78 -11.37
CA ASN A 814 17.56 42.01 -10.39
C ASN A 814 18.83 41.18 -10.64
N ILE A 815 19.50 41.42 -11.77
CA ILE A 815 20.74 40.74 -12.13
C ILE A 815 21.92 41.63 -11.73
N TYR A 816 22.70 41.23 -10.74
CA TYR A 816 23.83 42.02 -10.27
C TYR A 816 24.91 41.19 -9.56
N PHE A 817 26.11 41.74 -9.45
CA PHE A 817 27.18 41.24 -8.57
C PHE A 817 27.27 42.13 -7.33
N HIS A 818 27.59 41.55 -6.16
CA HIS A 818 27.74 42.34 -4.92
C HIS A 818 28.81 41.82 -3.95
N ASN A 819 29.16 42.63 -2.95
CA ASN A 819 30.14 42.31 -1.90
C ASN A 819 29.74 42.60 -0.44
#